data_AF-A0A1Y1UWS6-F1
#
_entry.id   AF-A0A1Y1UWS6-F1
#
_cell.length_a   1.000
_cell.length_b   1.000
_cell.length_c   1.000
_cell.angle_alpha   90.00
_cell.angle_beta   90.00
_cell.angle_gamma   90.00
#
_symmetry.space_group_name_H-M   'P 1'
#
loop_
_entity.id
_entity.type
_entity.pdbx_description
1 polymer ?
#
loop_
_entity_poly.entity_id
_entity_poly.type
_entity_poly.pdbx_seq_one_letter_code
_entity_poly.pdbx_strand_id
1 'polypeptide(L)'
;MKLNYLLSTLAVSFGLAKASTDFFKNVKRAEIFEKTEFNMPTIRINFSEESYNRFHLTYKCLYDTHPLIDNENEDCFTAPWVNYTEVVSSLVSKQYLTTTKLSEKQKKLIGDPNLSYDNFKSIVATGSSISLKEIFSQKHTIVNIPSFEDKKASLDFTLNGETIKKDSIKFSIGGKYTQIFEKQQFNIKINKGELLGRQQLRLRSEVVDPSFLRSKIGYDLSNILGFPSVQASYALVYINDDYMGLYLLRDIYKTQWIEYNYGIANTTSLYKCDSKYGTSYYFNCVNDDTEVMDDAFKEFIKKLEKAKNTTELSKFFDVDLYIKWQAFKYIVGSWDHVTNMHNQYVFYNGKKWMNFLYDFDSDFGAYKTPNSAQSFTSESLEMSYPLYKVLGLSNTHQTLVANIKSMVFNGFNPVKLIPRIDELMEYLYPYILEDRTPENETTQRPGHLVRPDFKIENGFTIDDHLKNAEFHNYFIKKYENTKDYTIDEIYGLKRWIIERFRYICSKYSIDCSFAKEYLEGGSYVLPSKDSTKVEMEQHLGGCMNTGYSCCSNPNAYVYTTDITGNWSIEGNYWCLIVKDVKTTTTTTTTTTTTTTTTTTTTTTTTKAAETTSAADDDCWSLERGYPCCVSATKVYYTSQNGKTWSVENGDWCGIRDTPATTTTTTTTTTTTTTTTTQAEATKQPAKEPQQNHKPGKWW
;
A
#
# COMPACT_ATOMS: atom_id res chain seq x y z
N MET A 1 -11.11 47.87 0.91
CA MET A 1 -11.02 47.82 -0.56
C MET A 1 -11.15 46.35 -0.94
N LYS A 2 -12.30 45.97 -1.51
CA LYS A 2 -12.67 44.58 -1.83
C LYS A 2 -11.81 44.09 -3.00
N LEU A 3 -11.19 42.92 -2.90
CA LEU A 3 -10.68 42.20 -4.06
C LEU A 3 -11.29 40.79 -4.04
N ASN A 4 -12.17 40.57 -5.01
CA ASN A 4 -12.98 39.37 -5.18
C ASN A 4 -12.07 38.20 -5.58
N TYR A 5 -12.07 37.13 -4.78
CA TYR A 5 -11.73 35.80 -5.27
C TYR A 5 -12.94 35.28 -6.07
N LEU A 6 -12.77 35.19 -7.39
CA LEU A 6 -13.69 34.42 -8.22
C LEU A 6 -13.50 32.93 -7.88
N LEU A 7 -14.51 32.33 -7.26
CA LEU A 7 -14.75 30.90 -7.36
C LEU A 7 -14.93 30.56 -8.85
N SER A 8 -13.98 29.87 -9.45
CA SER A 8 -14.22 29.15 -10.70
C SER A 8 -14.89 27.82 -10.36
N THR A 9 -16.21 27.86 -10.23
CA THR A 9 -17.07 26.69 -10.37
C THR A 9 -16.93 26.19 -11.82
N LEU A 10 -16.03 25.24 -12.06
CA LEU A 10 -16.04 24.48 -13.30
C LEU A 10 -17.18 23.45 -13.19
N ALA A 11 -18.30 23.77 -13.83
CA ALA A 11 -19.41 22.85 -14.00
C ALA A 11 -18.91 21.64 -14.82
N VAL A 12 -18.74 20.50 -14.16
CA VAL A 12 -18.50 19.20 -14.81
C VAL A 12 -19.81 18.77 -15.44
N SER A 13 -20.00 19.10 -16.71
CA SER A 13 -21.15 18.65 -17.51
C SER A 13 -20.82 17.37 -18.26
N PHE A 14 -21.53 16.30 -17.88
CA PHE A 14 -21.89 15.12 -18.67
C PHE A 14 -20.78 14.35 -19.39
N GLY A 15 -20.09 13.49 -18.65
CA GLY A 15 -19.56 12.25 -19.21
C GLY A 15 -20.70 11.26 -19.43
N LEU A 16 -21.05 11.02 -20.69
CA LEU A 16 -21.88 9.89 -21.10
C LEU A 16 -21.25 8.62 -20.51
N ALA A 17 -22.02 7.90 -19.69
CA ALA A 17 -21.64 6.61 -19.15
C ALA A 17 -21.15 5.72 -20.30
N LYS A 18 -19.85 5.42 -20.36
CA LYS A 18 -19.36 4.28 -21.14
C LYS A 18 -20.21 3.10 -20.69
N ALA A 19 -21.00 2.56 -21.62
CA ALA A 19 -21.95 1.50 -21.35
C ALA A 19 -21.29 0.42 -20.48
N SER A 20 -21.99 -0.03 -19.43
CA SER A 20 -21.48 -0.98 -18.45
C SER A 20 -20.64 -2.05 -19.13
N THR A 21 -19.38 -2.19 -18.73
CA THR A 21 -18.57 -3.31 -19.19
C THR A 21 -19.36 -4.59 -18.98
N ASP A 22 -19.57 -5.37 -20.04
CA ASP A 22 -20.20 -6.69 -20.00
C ASP A 22 -19.50 -7.62 -18.96
N PHE A 23 -18.30 -7.24 -18.51
CA PHE A 23 -17.53 -7.86 -17.45
C PHE A 23 -18.34 -8.22 -16.19
N PHE A 24 -19.21 -7.33 -15.70
CA PHE A 24 -20.03 -7.58 -14.50
C PHE A 24 -21.47 -8.02 -14.81
N LYS A 25 -21.74 -8.44 -16.04
CA LYS A 25 -23.08 -8.91 -16.39
C LYS A 25 -23.53 -10.04 -15.46
N ASN A 26 -24.74 -9.89 -14.92
CA ASN A 26 -25.35 -10.80 -13.94
C ASN A 26 -24.68 -10.85 -12.55
N VAL A 27 -23.78 -9.90 -12.22
CA VAL A 27 -23.23 -9.76 -10.88
C VAL A 27 -24.06 -8.74 -10.10
N LYS A 28 -24.60 -9.13 -8.94
CA LYS A 28 -25.23 -8.18 -8.01
C LYS A 28 -24.15 -7.29 -7.41
N ARG A 29 -24.25 -5.98 -7.59
CA ARG A 29 -23.31 -5.02 -7.03
C ARG A 29 -24.00 -4.07 -6.07
N ALA A 30 -23.24 -3.47 -5.15
CA ALA A 30 -23.74 -2.34 -4.37
C ALA A 30 -23.84 -1.12 -5.26
N GLU A 31 -24.82 -0.25 -4.99
CA GLU A 31 -25.02 0.98 -5.75
C GLU A 31 -23.74 1.82 -5.84
N ILE A 32 -22.94 1.93 -4.76
CA ILE A 32 -21.67 2.66 -4.79
C ILE A 32 -20.71 2.11 -5.86
N PHE A 33 -20.62 0.79 -6.03
CA PHE A 33 -19.68 0.17 -6.97
C PHE A 33 -20.23 0.15 -8.40
N GLU A 34 -21.55 0.11 -8.58
CA GLU A 34 -22.17 0.31 -9.89
C GLU A 34 -21.92 1.73 -10.40
N LYS A 35 -22.10 2.72 -9.53
CA LYS A 35 -21.95 4.14 -9.87
C LYS A 35 -20.50 4.59 -10.02
N THR A 36 -19.56 3.95 -9.33
CA THR A 36 -18.13 4.33 -9.36
C THR A 36 -17.30 3.49 -10.32
N GLU A 37 -17.91 2.55 -11.03
CA GLU A 37 -17.22 1.82 -12.11
C GLU A 37 -16.92 2.81 -13.25
N PHE A 38 -15.64 3.07 -13.51
CA PHE A 38 -15.18 4.08 -14.49
C PHE A 38 -15.74 5.49 -14.30
N ASN A 39 -16.19 5.83 -13.10
CA ASN A 39 -16.57 7.19 -12.73
C ASN A 39 -15.90 7.52 -11.41
N MET A 40 -14.88 8.39 -11.44
CA MET A 40 -13.99 8.62 -10.31
C MET A 40 -14.69 9.52 -9.26
N PRO A 41 -15.07 8.99 -8.08
CA PRO A 41 -15.60 9.83 -7.03
C PRO A 41 -14.45 10.56 -6.31
N THR A 42 -14.80 11.69 -5.70
CA THR A 42 -14.00 12.33 -4.67
C THR A 42 -14.61 12.05 -3.30
N ILE A 43 -13.80 11.56 -2.36
CA ILE A 43 -14.16 11.38 -0.95
C ILE A 43 -13.36 12.40 -0.14
N ARG A 44 -14.04 13.43 0.36
CA ARG A 44 -13.45 14.39 1.31
C ARG A 44 -13.86 14.03 2.72
N ILE A 45 -12.88 13.88 3.60
CA ILE A 45 -13.05 13.61 5.02
C ILE A 45 -12.77 14.91 5.75
N ASN A 46 -13.78 15.46 6.41
CA ASN A 46 -13.64 16.75 7.11
C ASN A 46 -13.43 16.51 8.61
N PHE A 47 -12.25 16.89 9.09
CA PHE A 47 -11.89 16.94 10.51
C PHE A 47 -12.14 18.34 11.08
N SER A 48 -12.33 18.42 12.40
CA SER A 48 -12.15 19.71 13.08
C SER A 48 -10.67 20.14 13.01
N GLU A 49 -10.40 21.43 13.19
CA GLU A 49 -9.02 21.95 13.24
C GLU A 49 -8.17 21.21 14.30
N GLU A 50 -8.74 20.95 15.48
CA GLU A 50 -8.08 20.18 16.55
C GLU A 50 -7.73 18.76 16.10
N SER A 51 -8.68 18.04 15.48
CA SER A 51 -8.44 16.68 15.00
C SER A 51 -7.43 16.64 13.86
N TYR A 52 -7.47 17.65 12.97
CA TYR A 52 -6.53 17.79 11.87
C TYR A 52 -5.09 18.03 12.36
N ASN A 53 -4.91 18.95 13.31
CA ASN A 53 -3.61 19.19 13.94
C ASN A 53 -3.12 17.94 14.68
N ARG A 54 -4.01 17.22 15.38
CA ARG A 54 -3.67 15.96 16.05
C ARG A 54 -3.24 14.87 15.07
N PHE A 55 -3.87 14.78 13.90
CA PHE A 55 -3.49 13.83 12.84
C PHE A 55 -2.04 14.05 12.43
N HIS A 56 -1.68 15.27 12.04
CA HIS A 56 -0.31 15.61 11.63
C HIS A 56 0.70 15.46 12.78
N LEU A 57 0.35 15.89 13.99
CA LEU A 57 1.20 15.74 15.17
C LEU A 57 1.50 14.28 15.48
N THR A 58 0.53 13.36 15.32
CA THR A 58 0.75 11.91 15.51
C THR A 58 1.90 11.41 14.63
N TYR A 59 1.88 11.71 13.32
CA TYR A 59 2.92 11.23 12.41
C TYR A 59 4.25 11.95 12.60
N LYS A 60 4.23 13.25 12.91
CA LYS A 60 5.43 13.99 13.30
C LYS A 60 6.11 13.36 14.51
N CYS A 61 5.35 13.01 15.55
CA CYS A 61 5.90 12.35 16.73
C CYS A 61 6.37 10.93 16.45
N LEU A 62 5.65 10.15 15.62
CA LEU A 62 6.10 8.82 15.22
C LEU A 62 7.46 8.85 14.51
N TYR A 63 7.73 9.91 13.75
CA TYR A 63 9.02 10.14 13.09
C TYR A 63 10.08 10.68 14.06
N ASP A 64 9.83 11.82 14.69
CA ASP A 64 10.82 12.54 15.49
C ASP A 64 11.31 11.71 16.68
N THR A 65 10.41 10.97 17.35
CA THR A 65 10.78 10.19 18.54
C THR A 65 11.20 8.75 18.21
N HIS A 66 11.34 8.41 16.93
CA HIS A 66 11.79 7.09 16.50
C HIS A 66 13.26 6.84 16.89
N PRO A 67 13.68 5.64 17.33
CA PRO A 67 15.05 5.42 17.83
C PRO A 67 16.19 5.62 16.82
N LEU A 68 15.88 5.61 15.52
CA LEU A 68 16.85 5.94 14.46
C LEU A 68 17.04 7.45 14.26
N ILE A 69 16.03 8.24 14.59
CA ILE A 69 16.00 9.69 14.40
C ILE A 69 16.32 10.38 15.74
N ASP A 70 15.53 10.05 16.77
CA ASP A 70 15.68 10.49 18.15
C ASP A 70 15.88 12.02 18.23
N ASN A 71 14.96 12.76 17.63
CA ASN A 71 14.88 14.21 17.74
C ASN A 71 14.11 14.61 19.01
N GLU A 72 14.53 15.71 19.63
CA GLU A 72 13.75 16.36 20.68
C GLU A 72 12.63 17.19 20.06
N ASN A 73 11.39 16.98 20.51
CA ASN A 73 10.22 17.69 19.99
C ASN A 73 9.23 17.97 21.13
N GLU A 74 9.14 19.24 21.55
CA GLU A 74 8.31 19.67 22.68
C GLU A 74 6.80 19.56 22.39
N ASP A 75 6.38 19.65 21.12
CA ASP A 75 4.98 19.42 20.72
C ASP A 75 4.57 17.97 21.03
N CYS A 76 5.49 17.02 20.90
CA CYS A 76 5.25 15.63 21.29
C CYS A 76 5.19 15.45 22.80
N PHE A 77 5.88 16.30 23.57
CA PHE A 77 5.89 16.24 25.03
C PHE A 77 4.58 16.76 25.63
N THR A 78 3.92 17.64 24.89
CA THR A 78 2.66 18.30 25.25
C THR A 78 1.46 17.80 24.46
N ALA A 79 1.64 16.72 23.69
CA ALA A 79 0.60 16.20 22.83
C ALA A 79 -0.64 15.75 23.63
N PRO A 80 -1.86 15.86 23.07
CA PRO A 80 -3.11 15.60 23.81
C PRO A 80 -3.28 14.19 24.37
N TRP A 81 -2.52 13.21 23.89
CA TRP A 81 -2.55 11.82 24.37
C TRP A 81 -1.60 11.56 25.54
N VAL A 82 -0.79 12.54 25.94
CA VAL A 82 0.20 12.36 27.01
C VAL A 82 -0.47 12.47 28.37
N ASN A 83 -0.51 11.36 29.10
CA ASN A 83 -0.92 11.34 30.50
C ASN A 83 0.31 11.36 31.41
N TYR A 84 0.67 12.55 31.91
CA TYR A 84 1.88 12.73 32.73
C TYR A 84 1.89 11.87 34.01
N THR A 85 0.72 11.58 34.58
CA THR A 85 0.59 10.75 35.77
C THR A 85 0.95 9.29 35.48
N GLU A 86 0.51 8.78 34.34
CA GLU A 86 0.89 7.45 33.85
C GLU A 86 2.38 7.40 33.50
N VAL A 87 2.92 8.47 32.89
CA VAL A 87 4.35 8.59 32.60
C VAL A 87 5.17 8.52 33.88
N VAL A 88 4.86 9.34 34.90
CA VAL A 88 5.56 9.30 36.21
C VAL A 88 5.45 7.91 36.85
N SER A 89 4.28 7.29 36.80
CA SER A 89 4.07 5.93 37.31
C SER A 89 4.95 4.91 36.59
N SER A 90 5.08 5.03 35.27
CA SER A 90 5.99 4.19 34.47
C SER A 90 7.46 4.46 34.78
N LEU A 91 7.85 5.71 35.08
CA LEU A 91 9.23 6.02 35.47
C LEU A 91 9.58 5.42 36.84
N VAL A 92 8.64 5.44 37.79
CA VAL A 92 8.83 4.79 39.10
C VAL A 92 8.93 3.28 38.93
N SER A 93 8.00 2.66 38.20
CA SER A 93 7.97 1.20 38.03
C SER A 93 9.20 0.66 37.29
N LYS A 94 9.71 1.41 36.32
CA LYS A 94 10.96 1.10 35.59
C LYS A 94 12.23 1.58 36.30
N GLN A 95 12.12 2.09 37.54
CA GLN A 95 13.24 2.59 38.36
C GLN A 95 14.04 3.75 37.74
N TYR A 96 13.44 4.47 36.78
CA TYR A 96 14.00 5.70 36.21
C TYR A 96 13.73 6.93 37.08
N LEU A 97 12.84 6.87 38.08
CA LEU A 97 12.56 7.96 39.01
C LEU A 97 12.87 7.57 40.46
N THR A 98 13.83 8.27 41.07
CA THR A 98 14.17 8.09 42.48
C THR A 98 13.36 9.04 43.36
N THR A 99 12.26 8.55 43.94
CA THR A 99 11.31 9.37 44.71
C THR A 99 11.90 9.99 45.99
N THR A 100 12.99 9.43 46.53
CA THR A 100 13.69 9.99 47.70
C THR A 100 14.43 11.29 47.40
N LYS A 101 14.75 11.57 46.13
CA LYS A 101 15.36 12.85 45.70
C LYS A 101 14.35 14.00 45.63
N LEU A 102 13.06 13.69 45.59
CA LEU A 102 12.01 14.68 45.40
C LEU A 102 11.71 15.45 46.70
N SER A 103 11.33 16.72 46.55
CA SER A 103 10.76 17.51 47.66
C SER A 103 9.42 16.94 48.11
N GLU A 104 9.00 17.22 49.34
CA GLU A 104 7.68 16.83 49.85
C GLU A 104 6.52 17.37 49.00
N LYS A 105 6.69 18.55 48.38
CA LYS A 105 5.71 19.10 47.44
C LYS A 105 5.61 18.23 46.17
N GLN A 106 6.75 17.84 45.60
CA GLN A 106 6.78 16.98 44.41
C GLN A 106 6.27 15.57 44.70
N LYS A 107 6.58 15.01 45.87
CA LYS A 107 6.05 13.69 46.28
C LYS A 107 4.53 13.66 46.33
N LYS A 108 3.89 14.75 46.80
CA LYS A 108 2.42 14.88 46.82
C LYS A 108 1.78 14.96 45.43
N LEU A 109 2.56 15.31 44.40
CA LEU A 109 2.09 15.37 43.01
C LEU A 109 2.18 13.99 42.33
N ILE A 110 2.89 13.02 42.91
CA ILE A 110 2.90 11.64 42.41
C ILE A 110 1.51 11.04 42.59
N GLY A 111 0.90 10.61 41.48
CA GLY A 111 -0.44 10.04 41.47
C GLY A 111 -1.56 11.07 41.36
N ASP A 112 -1.26 12.37 41.22
CA ASP A 112 -2.25 13.39 40.87
C ASP A 112 -2.83 13.06 39.49
N PRO A 113 -4.14 12.81 39.32
CA PRO A 113 -4.72 12.46 38.03
C PRO A 113 -4.67 13.59 36.99
N ASN A 114 -4.42 14.84 37.40
CA ASN A 114 -4.36 16.02 36.54
C ASN A 114 -2.99 16.71 36.58
N LEU A 115 -1.91 15.92 36.69
CA LEU A 115 -0.55 16.42 36.75
C LEU A 115 -0.24 17.31 35.54
N SER A 116 0.01 18.61 35.76
CA SER A 116 0.38 19.54 34.68
C SER A 116 1.79 19.27 34.12
N TYR A 117 2.05 19.66 32.88
CA TYR A 117 3.37 19.54 32.24
C TYR A 117 4.52 20.18 33.05
N ASP A 118 4.33 21.37 33.62
CA ASP A 118 5.40 22.04 34.40
C ASP A 118 5.75 21.29 35.70
N ASN A 119 4.73 20.81 36.40
CA ASN A 119 4.93 19.95 37.57
C ASN A 119 5.60 18.63 37.20
N PHE A 120 5.22 18.03 36.06
CA PHE A 120 5.87 16.85 35.52
C PHE A 120 7.35 17.11 35.22
N LYS A 121 7.68 18.18 34.48
CA LYS A 121 9.07 18.59 34.19
C LYS A 121 9.87 18.79 35.47
N SER A 122 9.28 19.43 36.48
CA SER A 122 9.91 19.65 37.80
C SER A 122 10.27 18.33 38.48
N ILE A 123 9.36 17.35 38.47
CA ILE A 123 9.59 16.00 39.03
C ILE A 123 10.72 15.31 38.27
N VAL A 124 10.66 15.30 36.93
CA VAL A 124 11.67 14.66 36.07
C VAL A 124 13.05 15.26 36.31
N ALA A 125 13.17 16.60 36.26
CA ALA A 125 14.45 17.30 36.44
C ALA A 125 15.11 17.04 37.80
N THR A 126 14.32 16.72 38.83
CA THR A 126 14.82 16.46 40.18
C THR A 126 15.14 15.00 40.42
N GLY A 127 14.23 14.10 40.00
CA GLY A 127 14.24 12.71 40.43
C GLY A 127 14.63 11.70 39.36
N SER A 128 14.62 12.07 38.07
CA SER A 128 14.78 11.10 36.99
C SER A 128 16.26 10.86 36.64
N SER A 129 16.58 9.62 36.28
CA SER A 129 17.89 9.23 35.75
C SER A 129 18.01 9.36 34.23
N ILE A 130 16.90 9.66 33.54
CA ILE A 130 16.84 9.87 32.08
C ILE A 130 16.24 11.23 31.77
N SER A 131 16.65 11.82 30.65
CA SER A 131 16.20 13.13 30.16
C SER A 131 14.75 13.11 29.67
N LEU A 132 14.13 14.30 29.53
CA LEU A 132 12.80 14.42 28.91
C LEU A 132 12.77 13.82 27.51
N LYS A 133 13.80 14.08 26.70
CA LYS A 133 13.97 13.48 25.38
C LYS A 133 13.90 11.94 25.43
N GLU A 134 14.67 11.31 26.32
CA GLU A 134 14.69 9.85 26.48
C GLU A 134 13.34 9.29 26.98
N ILE A 135 12.60 10.04 27.79
CA ILE A 135 11.27 9.64 28.26
C ILE A 135 10.27 9.54 27.10
N PHE A 136 10.32 10.50 26.17
CA PHE A 136 9.42 10.55 25.02
C PHE A 136 9.95 9.83 23.79
N SER A 137 11.22 9.43 23.79
CA SER A 137 11.80 8.53 22.80
C SER A 137 11.08 7.18 22.85
N GLN A 138 10.72 6.66 21.68
CA GLN A 138 10.08 5.34 21.58
C GLN A 138 10.98 4.24 22.15
N LYS A 139 12.30 4.48 22.21
CA LYS A 139 13.34 3.57 22.72
C LYS A 139 13.01 2.94 24.09
N HIS A 140 12.37 3.70 24.98
CA HIS A 140 12.09 3.27 26.36
C HIS A 140 10.65 2.78 26.62
N THR A 141 9.77 2.90 25.61
CA THR A 141 8.33 2.53 25.68
C THR A 141 7.62 3.11 26.91
N ILE A 142 7.99 4.33 27.31
CA ILE A 142 7.36 5.02 28.46
C ILE A 142 6.12 5.79 27.99
N VAL A 143 6.21 6.48 26.85
CA VAL A 143 5.10 7.20 26.24
C VAL A 143 4.66 6.45 24.98
N ASN A 144 3.39 6.08 24.91
CA ASN A 144 2.81 5.41 23.75
C ASN A 144 2.13 6.45 22.84
N ILE A 145 2.47 6.43 21.55
CA ILE A 145 1.79 7.26 20.54
C ILE A 145 0.61 6.43 19.99
N PRO A 146 -0.65 6.86 20.19
CA PRO A 146 -1.79 6.09 19.72
C PRO A 146 -1.93 6.14 18.19
N SER A 147 -2.54 5.11 17.62
CA SER A 147 -3.04 5.18 16.25
C SER A 147 -4.17 6.20 16.16
N PHE A 148 -4.17 7.04 15.13
CA PHE A 148 -5.14 8.11 15.01
C PHE A 148 -6.56 7.59 14.72
N GLU A 149 -7.54 8.12 15.46
CA GLU A 149 -8.97 7.96 15.18
C GLU A 149 -9.74 9.28 15.41
N ASP A 150 -10.82 9.46 14.66
CA ASP A 150 -11.82 10.50 14.90
C ASP A 150 -13.22 9.87 14.82
N LYS A 151 -14.03 10.01 15.87
CA LYS A 151 -15.38 9.43 15.95
C LYS A 151 -16.49 10.35 15.44
N LYS A 152 -16.15 11.60 15.10
CA LYS A 152 -17.09 12.68 14.78
C LYS A 152 -16.74 13.45 13.51
N ALA A 153 -15.75 13.01 12.74
CA ALA A 153 -15.49 13.54 11.41
C ALA A 153 -16.73 13.48 10.51
N SER A 154 -16.78 14.28 9.45
CA SER A 154 -17.82 14.18 8.41
C SER A 154 -17.21 13.76 7.07
N LEU A 155 -18.07 13.37 6.13
CA LEU A 155 -17.66 12.91 4.80
C LEU A 155 -18.53 13.54 3.72
N ASP A 156 -17.88 14.06 2.68
CA ASP A 156 -18.52 14.47 1.43
C ASP A 156 -18.10 13.49 0.33
N PHE A 157 -19.07 12.79 -0.26
CA PHE A 157 -18.87 11.94 -1.43
C PHE A 157 -19.37 12.69 -2.66
N THR A 158 -18.48 13.06 -3.57
CA THR A 158 -18.83 13.77 -4.80
C THR A 158 -18.61 12.89 -6.00
N LEU A 159 -19.63 12.74 -6.86
CA LEU A 159 -19.57 11.97 -8.09
C LEU A 159 -20.36 12.72 -9.17
N ASN A 160 -19.75 12.96 -10.33
CA ASN A 160 -20.37 13.65 -11.46
C ASN A 160 -21.02 15.01 -11.10
N GLY A 161 -20.37 15.76 -10.20
CA GLY A 161 -20.85 17.07 -9.72
C GLY A 161 -21.90 17.02 -8.61
N GLU A 162 -22.44 15.85 -8.27
CA GLU A 162 -23.38 15.67 -7.16
C GLU A 162 -22.66 15.26 -5.88
N THR A 163 -23.00 15.90 -4.74
CA THR A 163 -22.40 15.60 -3.44
C THR A 163 -23.40 15.00 -2.47
N ILE A 164 -23.08 13.82 -1.93
CA ILE A 164 -23.77 13.18 -0.81
C ILE A 164 -22.98 13.41 0.47
N LYS A 165 -23.60 14.04 1.47
CA LYS A 165 -22.97 14.35 2.76
C LYS A 165 -23.31 13.33 3.82
N LYS A 166 -22.34 13.03 4.69
CA LYS A 166 -22.49 12.26 5.93
C LYS A 166 -21.92 13.07 7.08
N ASP A 167 -22.81 13.66 7.88
CA ASP A 167 -22.44 14.59 8.97
C ASP A 167 -21.63 13.93 10.09
N SER A 168 -21.65 12.59 10.18
CA SER A 168 -20.94 11.88 11.23
C SER A 168 -20.45 10.51 10.76
N ILE A 169 -19.14 10.35 10.78
CA ILE A 169 -18.42 9.11 10.51
C ILE A 169 -17.42 8.83 11.65
N LYS A 170 -17.12 7.55 11.87
CA LYS A 170 -15.89 7.12 12.53
C LYS A 170 -14.81 6.91 11.46
N PHE A 171 -13.74 7.67 11.57
CA PHE A 171 -12.50 7.54 10.82
C PHE A 171 -11.43 6.86 11.70
N SER A 172 -10.63 5.98 11.12
CA SER A 172 -9.39 5.51 11.75
C SER A 172 -8.37 5.09 10.71
N ILE A 173 -7.11 4.95 11.13
CA ILE A 173 -6.06 4.35 10.29
C ILE A 173 -6.37 2.88 10.01
N GLY A 174 -6.11 2.46 8.77
CA GLY A 174 -6.32 1.12 8.24
C GLY A 174 -5.04 0.29 8.22
N GLY A 175 -5.22 -1.03 8.10
CA GLY A 175 -4.11 -1.99 8.00
C GLY A 175 -3.40 -2.29 9.32
N LYS A 176 -2.40 -3.18 9.24
CA LYS A 176 -1.54 -3.60 10.36
C LYS A 176 -0.08 -3.34 9.99
N TYR A 177 0.47 -4.16 9.10
CA TYR A 177 1.82 -3.97 8.56
C TYR A 177 1.93 -2.67 7.74
N THR A 178 0.90 -2.34 6.97
CA THR A 178 0.91 -1.19 6.06
C THR A 178 0.97 0.19 6.74
N GLN A 179 0.83 0.26 8.07
CA GLN A 179 0.93 1.53 8.81
C GLN A 179 2.37 2.08 8.85
N ILE A 180 3.37 1.25 8.55
CA ILE A 180 4.78 1.68 8.53
C ILE A 180 5.18 2.42 7.25
N PHE A 181 4.38 2.29 6.17
CA PHE A 181 4.62 2.95 4.89
C PHE A 181 4.22 4.42 4.94
N GLU A 182 4.71 5.23 4.01
CA GLU A 182 4.43 6.67 4.02
C GLU A 182 2.97 6.98 3.67
N LYS A 183 2.41 6.25 2.70
CA LYS A 183 1.02 6.44 2.28
C LYS A 183 0.05 5.58 3.10
N GLN A 184 -0.63 6.24 4.02
CA GLN A 184 -1.53 5.63 4.99
C GLN A 184 -2.84 5.18 4.35
N GLN A 185 -3.51 4.22 4.97
CA GLN A 185 -4.81 3.69 4.55
C GLN A 185 -5.89 4.06 5.56
N PHE A 186 -7.15 4.12 5.14
CA PHE A 186 -8.22 4.64 5.99
C PHE A 186 -9.42 3.71 6.10
N ASN A 187 -10.01 3.72 7.29
CA ASN A 187 -11.21 3.00 7.67
C ASN A 187 -12.33 4.01 7.93
N ILE A 188 -13.47 3.85 7.25
CA ILE A 188 -14.63 4.71 7.42
C ILE A 188 -15.83 3.88 7.85
N LYS A 189 -16.52 4.31 8.91
CA LYS A 189 -17.84 3.81 9.30
C LYS A 189 -18.81 4.98 9.40
N ILE A 190 -19.89 4.93 8.64
CA ILE A 190 -20.97 5.91 8.69
C ILE A 190 -21.81 5.64 9.93
N ASN A 191 -21.90 6.64 10.82
CA ASN A 191 -22.58 6.45 12.10
C ASN A 191 -24.10 6.33 11.94
N LYS A 192 -24.68 7.03 10.95
CA LYS A 192 -26.12 7.03 10.67
C LYS A 192 -26.41 6.86 9.17
N GLY A 193 -27.14 5.80 8.83
CA GLY A 193 -27.49 5.46 7.46
C GLY A 193 -26.34 4.89 6.65
N GLU A 194 -26.49 4.89 5.34
CA GLU A 194 -25.56 4.29 4.38
C GLU A 194 -25.17 5.30 3.30
N LEU A 195 -24.00 5.11 2.69
CA LEU A 195 -23.60 5.77 1.46
C LEU A 195 -23.77 4.77 0.32
N LEU A 196 -24.80 4.98 -0.51
CA LEU A 196 -25.05 4.20 -1.73
C LEU A 196 -24.98 2.67 -1.47
N GLY A 197 -25.74 2.21 -0.47
CA GLY A 197 -25.85 0.80 -0.10
C GLY A 197 -24.76 0.25 0.83
N ARG A 198 -23.85 1.09 1.35
CA ARG A 198 -22.78 0.67 2.27
C ARG A 198 -22.65 1.57 3.49
N GLN A 199 -22.53 0.96 4.67
CA GLN A 199 -22.25 1.68 5.91
C GLN A 199 -20.74 1.82 6.21
N GLN A 200 -19.93 0.88 5.73
CA GLN A 200 -18.50 0.82 6.02
C GLN A 200 -17.67 0.70 4.76
N LEU A 201 -16.61 1.50 4.68
CA LEU A 201 -15.71 1.59 3.55
C LEU A 201 -14.25 1.50 4.02
N ARG A 202 -13.41 1.00 3.13
CA ARG A 202 -11.96 0.96 3.25
C ARG A 202 -11.36 1.74 2.09
N LEU A 203 -10.45 2.65 2.39
CA LEU A 203 -9.63 3.37 1.41
C LEU A 203 -8.22 2.81 1.53
N ARG A 204 -7.84 2.00 0.55
CA ARG A 204 -6.57 1.28 0.52
C ARG A 204 -5.55 2.04 -0.32
N SER A 205 -4.34 2.22 0.20
CA SER A 205 -3.27 2.93 -0.51
C SER A 205 -2.62 2.11 -1.61
N GLU A 206 -2.77 0.77 -1.56
CA GLU A 206 -2.16 -0.19 -2.50
C GLU A 206 -0.65 0.06 -2.73
N VAL A 207 0.04 0.65 -1.74
CA VAL A 207 1.46 1.06 -1.82
C VAL A 207 2.40 -0.11 -2.12
N VAL A 208 2.02 -1.32 -1.73
CA VAL A 208 2.77 -2.56 -1.96
C VAL A 208 2.60 -3.11 -3.37
N ASP A 209 1.59 -2.66 -4.12
CA ASP A 209 1.32 -3.17 -5.47
C ASP A 209 1.87 -2.19 -6.52
N PRO A 210 3.01 -2.48 -7.18
CA PRO A 210 3.53 -1.61 -8.23
C PRO A 210 2.53 -1.44 -9.38
N SER A 211 1.65 -2.42 -9.64
CA SER A 211 0.59 -2.32 -10.64
C SER A 211 -0.64 -1.53 -10.17
N PHE A 212 -0.89 -1.39 -8.86
CA PHE A 212 -2.13 -0.78 -8.31
C PHE A 212 -3.45 -1.47 -8.74
N LEU A 213 -3.37 -2.70 -9.29
CA LEU A 213 -4.48 -3.40 -9.94
C LEU A 213 -4.80 -4.75 -9.30
N ARG A 214 -3.89 -5.37 -8.55
CA ARG A 214 -4.04 -6.77 -8.08
C ARG A 214 -5.27 -6.97 -7.23
N SER A 215 -5.46 -6.13 -6.21
CA SER A 215 -6.65 -6.16 -5.38
C SER A 215 -7.92 -5.97 -6.20
N LYS A 216 -7.94 -5.01 -7.13
CA LYS A 216 -9.09 -4.75 -8.01
C LYS A 216 -9.41 -5.97 -8.86
N ILE A 217 -8.42 -6.54 -9.54
CA ILE A 217 -8.59 -7.74 -10.39
C ILE A 217 -8.98 -8.96 -9.55
N GLY A 218 -8.43 -9.11 -8.34
CA GLY A 218 -8.78 -10.17 -7.40
C GLY A 218 -10.26 -10.12 -6.99
N TYR A 219 -10.74 -8.93 -6.59
CA TYR A 219 -12.16 -8.73 -6.26
C TYR A 219 -13.06 -8.84 -7.49
N ASP A 220 -12.66 -8.29 -8.63
CA ASP A 220 -13.44 -8.38 -9.86
C ASP A 220 -13.63 -9.85 -10.28
N LEU A 221 -12.53 -10.61 -10.29
CA LEU A 221 -12.54 -12.03 -10.61
C LEU A 221 -13.37 -12.85 -9.62
N SER A 222 -13.25 -12.59 -8.31
CA SER A 222 -14.03 -13.30 -7.31
C SER A 222 -15.54 -13.03 -7.46
N ASN A 223 -15.92 -11.78 -7.77
CA ASN A 223 -17.31 -11.38 -7.97
C ASN A 223 -17.92 -12.03 -9.23
N ILE A 224 -17.23 -12.01 -10.39
CA ILE A 224 -17.76 -12.64 -11.62
C ILE A 224 -17.81 -14.17 -11.54
N LEU A 225 -16.96 -14.77 -10.72
CA LEU A 225 -16.99 -16.20 -10.43
C LEU A 225 -18.06 -16.58 -9.39
N GLY A 226 -18.82 -15.60 -8.88
CA GLY A 226 -19.93 -15.81 -7.94
C GLY A 226 -19.47 -16.22 -6.55
N PHE A 227 -18.32 -15.73 -6.09
CA PHE A 227 -17.93 -15.87 -4.69
C PHE A 227 -18.66 -14.84 -3.82
N PRO A 228 -18.93 -15.15 -2.53
CA PRO A 228 -19.31 -14.16 -1.55
C PRO A 228 -18.10 -13.26 -1.26
N SER A 229 -17.95 -12.21 -2.09
CA SER A 229 -16.79 -11.32 -2.04
C SER A 229 -17.20 -9.87 -1.86
N VAL A 230 -16.38 -9.15 -1.12
CA VAL A 230 -16.34 -7.68 -1.13
C VAL A 230 -16.09 -7.14 -2.55
N GLN A 231 -16.44 -5.87 -2.75
CA GLN A 231 -16.39 -5.19 -4.04
C GLN A 231 -15.46 -3.99 -3.95
N ALA A 232 -14.82 -3.65 -5.07
CA ALA A 232 -13.84 -2.57 -5.13
C ALA A 232 -14.01 -1.69 -6.38
N SER A 233 -13.70 -0.40 -6.19
CA SER A 233 -13.46 0.60 -7.22
C SER A 233 -12.35 1.53 -6.74
N TYR A 234 -12.27 2.75 -7.26
CA TYR A 234 -11.28 3.75 -6.90
C TYR A 234 -11.95 5.04 -6.43
N ALA A 235 -11.21 5.85 -5.68
CA ALA A 235 -11.62 7.18 -5.26
C ALA A 235 -10.41 8.10 -5.11
N LEU A 236 -10.59 9.37 -5.42
CA LEU A 236 -9.69 10.44 -4.99
C LEU A 236 -10.03 10.81 -3.56
N VAL A 237 -9.02 10.93 -2.70
CA VAL A 237 -9.23 11.16 -1.27
C VAL A 237 -8.66 12.51 -0.87
N TYR A 238 -9.43 13.24 -0.06
CA TYR A 238 -8.99 14.45 0.61
C TYR A 238 -9.23 14.33 2.11
N ILE A 239 -8.31 14.87 2.90
CA ILE A 239 -8.57 15.16 4.32
C ILE A 239 -8.57 16.68 4.43
N ASN A 240 -9.72 17.25 4.78
CA ASN A 240 -9.99 18.67 4.61
C ASN A 240 -9.68 19.10 3.16
N ASP A 241 -8.71 20.00 2.98
CA ASP A 241 -8.29 20.53 1.68
C ASP A 241 -7.03 19.84 1.14
N ASP A 242 -6.39 18.97 1.94
CA ASP A 242 -5.18 18.26 1.52
C ASP A 242 -5.54 17.07 0.64
N TYR A 243 -4.92 17.02 -0.54
CA TYR A 243 -5.05 15.90 -1.46
C TYR A 243 -4.22 14.71 -0.97
N MET A 244 -4.91 13.60 -0.69
CA MET A 244 -4.26 12.37 -0.23
C MET A 244 -3.90 11.42 -1.38
N GLY A 245 -4.34 11.72 -2.60
CA GLY A 245 -4.09 10.91 -3.77
C GLY A 245 -5.20 9.90 -4.11
N LEU A 246 -4.82 8.94 -4.95
CA LEU A 246 -5.68 7.86 -5.41
C LEU A 246 -5.70 6.71 -4.40
N TYR A 247 -6.89 6.16 -4.14
CA TYR A 247 -7.09 5.01 -3.27
C TYR A 247 -8.00 3.97 -3.92
N LEU A 248 -7.76 2.69 -3.61
CA LEU A 248 -8.73 1.64 -3.89
C LEU A 248 -9.84 1.70 -2.83
N LEU A 249 -11.05 2.02 -3.28
CA LEU A 249 -12.27 2.06 -2.48
C LEU A 249 -12.87 0.65 -2.42
N ARG A 250 -13.12 0.13 -1.21
CA ARG A 250 -13.69 -1.21 -1.02
C ARG A 250 -14.70 -1.26 0.14
N ASP A 251 -15.67 -2.16 0.08
CA ASP A 251 -16.49 -2.50 1.25
C ASP A 251 -15.78 -3.54 2.15
N ILE A 252 -16.48 -4.04 3.16
CA ILE A 252 -15.94 -4.98 4.15
C ILE A 252 -17.03 -5.91 4.67
N TYR A 253 -16.68 -7.16 4.96
CA TYR A 253 -17.55 -8.10 5.68
C TYR A 253 -17.84 -7.56 7.08
N LYS A 254 -19.06 -7.07 7.26
CA LYS A 254 -19.65 -6.58 8.51
C LYS A 254 -21.14 -6.91 8.50
N THR A 255 -21.81 -6.72 9.62
CA THR A 255 -23.23 -7.02 9.81
C THR A 255 -24.11 -6.45 8.69
N GLN A 256 -23.90 -5.20 8.28
CA GLN A 256 -24.64 -4.58 7.17
C GLN A 256 -24.36 -5.25 5.81
N TRP A 257 -23.12 -5.69 5.56
CA TRP A 257 -22.79 -6.44 4.33
C TRP A 257 -23.47 -7.81 4.33
N ILE A 258 -23.56 -8.48 5.48
CA ILE A 258 -24.27 -9.75 5.62
C ILE A 258 -25.76 -9.57 5.36
N GLU A 259 -26.36 -8.52 5.91
CA GLU A 259 -27.76 -8.18 5.66
C GLU A 259 -28.02 -7.94 4.17
N TYR A 260 -27.17 -7.15 3.50
CA TYR A 260 -27.30 -6.86 2.07
C TYR A 260 -27.23 -8.11 1.18
N ASN A 261 -26.37 -9.06 1.52
CA ASN A 261 -26.08 -10.23 0.68
C ASN A 261 -26.90 -11.48 1.04
N TYR A 262 -27.26 -11.65 2.31
CA TYR A 262 -27.94 -12.84 2.82
C TYR A 262 -29.31 -12.57 3.45
N GLY A 263 -29.71 -11.30 3.62
CA GLY A 263 -30.96 -10.93 4.26
C GLY A 263 -30.99 -11.21 5.77
N ILE A 264 -29.81 -11.38 6.39
CA ILE A 264 -29.68 -11.68 7.82
C ILE A 264 -29.25 -10.41 8.56
N ALA A 265 -30.24 -9.65 9.04
CA ALA A 265 -30.01 -8.44 9.83
C ALA A 265 -29.42 -8.77 11.21
N ASN A 266 -28.59 -7.85 11.73
CA ASN A 266 -28.04 -7.92 13.10
C ASN A 266 -27.36 -9.26 13.45
N THR A 267 -26.71 -9.91 12.49
CA THR A 267 -25.98 -11.15 12.78
C THR A 267 -24.90 -10.91 13.83
N THR A 268 -24.77 -11.86 14.75
CA THR A 268 -23.67 -11.94 15.72
C THR A 268 -22.71 -13.07 15.39
N SER A 269 -22.86 -13.73 14.24
CA SER A 269 -22.13 -14.96 13.88
C SER A 269 -21.09 -14.73 12.79
N LEU A 270 -20.48 -13.55 12.78
CA LEU A 270 -19.36 -13.20 11.90
C LEU A 270 -18.07 -13.21 12.72
N TYR A 271 -17.05 -13.90 12.21
CA TYR A 271 -15.79 -14.13 12.90
C TYR A 271 -14.63 -13.71 12.01
N LYS A 272 -13.71 -12.91 12.54
CA LYS A 272 -12.49 -12.49 11.85
C LYS A 272 -11.33 -13.40 12.25
N CYS A 273 -10.55 -13.83 11.27
CA CYS A 273 -9.45 -14.77 11.48
C CYS A 273 -8.07 -14.11 11.42
N ASP A 274 -7.15 -14.60 12.25
CA ASP A 274 -5.73 -14.23 12.34
C ASP A 274 -5.03 -15.33 13.17
N SER A 275 -3.79 -15.69 12.82
CA SER A 275 -3.03 -16.71 13.54
C SER A 275 -2.79 -16.35 15.02
N LYS A 276 -2.91 -15.08 15.41
CA LYS A 276 -2.81 -14.66 16.80
C LYS A 276 -3.98 -15.12 17.68
N TYR A 277 -5.10 -15.55 17.10
CA TYR A 277 -6.32 -15.91 17.84
C TYR A 277 -6.37 -17.37 18.28
N GLY A 278 -5.41 -18.21 17.89
CA GLY A 278 -5.38 -19.61 18.28
C GLY A 278 -4.30 -20.42 17.57
N THR A 279 -4.21 -21.70 17.90
CA THR A 279 -3.22 -22.63 17.34
C THR A 279 -3.86 -23.79 16.58
N SER A 280 -5.16 -23.69 16.25
CA SER A 280 -5.85 -24.71 15.46
C SER A 280 -5.25 -24.79 14.05
N TYR A 281 -5.19 -26.01 13.50
CA TYR A 281 -4.88 -26.24 12.08
C TYR A 281 -6.13 -26.12 11.18
N TYR A 282 -7.29 -25.75 11.76
CA TYR A 282 -8.50 -25.38 11.03
C TYR A 282 -8.58 -23.86 10.91
N PHE A 283 -9.45 -23.20 11.67
CA PHE A 283 -9.63 -21.75 11.65
C PHE A 283 -9.29 -21.15 13.02
N ASN A 284 -8.56 -20.04 13.04
CA ASN A 284 -8.23 -19.28 14.24
C ASN A 284 -8.92 -17.91 14.17
N CYS A 285 -10.12 -17.82 14.75
CA CYS A 285 -10.96 -16.64 14.62
C CYS A 285 -11.59 -16.24 15.95
N VAL A 286 -11.90 -14.95 16.07
CA VAL A 286 -12.71 -14.38 17.14
C VAL A 286 -13.95 -13.73 16.55
N ASN A 287 -15.00 -13.61 17.35
CA ASN A 287 -16.18 -12.86 16.96
C ASN A 287 -15.79 -11.42 16.59
N ASP A 288 -16.29 -10.94 15.45
CA ASP A 288 -15.86 -9.67 14.86
C ASP A 288 -16.31 -8.43 15.66
N ASP A 289 -17.36 -8.57 16.49
CA ASP A 289 -17.85 -7.48 17.35
C ASP A 289 -17.27 -7.55 18.77
N THR A 290 -17.20 -8.74 19.37
CA THR A 290 -16.76 -8.89 20.77
C THR A 290 -15.26 -9.13 20.92
N GLU A 291 -14.56 -9.45 19.83
CA GLU A 291 -13.15 -9.84 19.80
C GLU A 291 -12.81 -11.06 20.69
N VAL A 292 -13.82 -11.88 21.00
CA VAL A 292 -13.68 -13.09 21.82
C VAL A 292 -13.98 -14.34 20.99
N MET A 293 -13.24 -15.42 21.27
CA MET A 293 -13.59 -16.75 20.79
C MET A 293 -14.73 -17.31 21.65
N ASP A 294 -15.96 -17.16 21.16
CA ASP A 294 -17.17 -17.63 21.84
C ASP A 294 -17.37 -19.15 21.73
N ASP A 295 -18.36 -19.68 22.45
CA ASP A 295 -18.62 -21.11 22.52
C ASP A 295 -19.19 -21.67 21.21
N ALA A 296 -19.90 -20.86 20.41
CA ALA A 296 -20.41 -21.30 19.11
C ALA A 296 -19.24 -21.60 18.16
N PHE A 297 -18.22 -20.75 18.14
CA PHE A 297 -17.02 -20.97 17.35
C PHE A 297 -16.19 -22.14 17.87
N LYS A 298 -16.01 -22.28 19.19
CA LYS A 298 -15.33 -23.45 19.78
C LYS A 298 -16.01 -24.76 19.38
N GLU A 299 -17.35 -24.80 19.41
CA GLU A 299 -18.11 -25.98 18.97
C GLU A 299 -18.00 -26.22 17.46
N PHE A 300 -17.89 -25.18 16.64
CA PHE A 300 -17.60 -25.33 15.21
C PHE A 300 -16.24 -26.01 14.98
N ILE A 301 -15.18 -25.55 15.63
CA ILE A 301 -13.84 -26.18 15.53
C ILE A 301 -13.87 -27.63 16.00
N LYS A 302 -14.51 -27.93 17.14
CA LYS A 302 -14.67 -29.31 17.62
C LYS A 302 -15.41 -30.21 16.62
N LYS A 303 -16.40 -29.67 15.89
CA LYS A 303 -17.12 -30.42 14.85
C LYS A 303 -16.23 -30.68 13.64
N LEU A 304 -15.39 -29.72 13.22
CA LEU A 304 -14.39 -29.94 12.17
C LEU A 304 -13.41 -31.04 12.57
N GLU A 305 -12.90 -31.01 13.81
CA GLU A 305 -11.97 -32.01 14.35
C GLU A 305 -12.54 -33.43 14.39
N LYS A 306 -13.85 -33.57 14.64
CA LYS A 306 -14.52 -34.87 14.74
C LYS A 306 -14.95 -35.44 13.39
N ALA A 307 -15.18 -34.60 12.39
CA ALA A 307 -15.66 -35.03 11.09
C ALA A 307 -14.59 -35.83 10.34
N LYS A 308 -14.96 -37.03 9.88
CA LYS A 308 -14.01 -37.98 9.27
C LYS A 308 -14.05 -38.00 7.76
N ASN A 309 -15.08 -37.40 7.16
CA ASN A 309 -15.33 -37.43 5.73
C ASN A 309 -16.14 -36.20 5.29
N THR A 310 -16.15 -35.98 3.97
CA THR A 310 -16.89 -34.89 3.32
C THR A 310 -18.39 -34.89 3.68
N THR A 311 -19.04 -36.04 3.76
CA THR A 311 -20.48 -36.13 4.07
C THR A 311 -20.81 -35.59 5.46
N GLU A 312 -19.96 -35.84 6.46
CA GLU A 312 -20.12 -35.30 7.81
C GLU A 312 -19.86 -33.80 7.85
N LEU A 313 -18.80 -33.32 7.18
CA LEU A 313 -18.48 -31.89 7.09
C LEU A 313 -19.64 -31.10 6.45
N SER A 314 -20.17 -31.60 5.33
CA SER A 314 -21.22 -30.94 4.56
C SER A 314 -22.53 -30.73 5.31
N LYS A 315 -22.73 -31.37 6.48
CA LYS A 315 -23.90 -31.14 7.34
C LYS A 315 -23.89 -29.79 8.04
N PHE A 316 -22.71 -29.21 8.28
CA PHE A 316 -22.57 -27.97 9.04
C PHE A 316 -21.59 -26.96 8.44
N PHE A 317 -20.77 -27.35 7.46
CA PHE A 317 -19.81 -26.50 6.79
C PHE A 317 -20.05 -26.50 5.27
N ASP A 318 -19.89 -25.35 4.64
CA ASP A 318 -20.02 -25.20 3.19
C ASP A 318 -18.74 -25.69 2.48
N VAL A 319 -18.63 -27.01 2.37
CA VAL A 319 -17.49 -27.68 1.77
C VAL A 319 -17.30 -27.28 0.29
N ASP A 320 -18.40 -27.08 -0.45
CA ASP A 320 -18.32 -26.74 -1.87
C ASP A 320 -17.69 -25.35 -2.05
N LEU A 321 -18.13 -24.36 -1.26
CA LEU A 321 -17.51 -23.04 -1.24
C LEU A 321 -16.04 -23.11 -0.81
N TYR A 322 -15.70 -23.90 0.21
CA TYR A 322 -14.32 -24.05 0.66
C TYR A 322 -13.40 -24.63 -0.43
N ILE A 323 -13.83 -25.70 -1.12
CA ILE A 323 -13.07 -26.31 -2.22
C ILE A 323 -12.96 -25.33 -3.39
N LYS A 324 -14.01 -24.56 -3.67
CA LYS A 324 -14.00 -23.50 -4.67
C LYS A 324 -12.97 -22.42 -4.33
N TRP A 325 -12.86 -22.00 -3.07
CA TRP A 325 -11.79 -21.09 -2.64
C TRP A 325 -10.39 -21.68 -2.80
N GLN A 326 -10.19 -22.98 -2.58
CA GLN A 326 -8.88 -23.60 -2.80
C GLN A 326 -8.50 -23.62 -4.30
N ALA A 327 -9.47 -23.84 -5.18
CA ALA A 327 -9.27 -23.68 -6.63
C ALA A 327 -8.90 -22.23 -6.99
N PHE A 328 -9.60 -21.25 -6.42
CA PHE A 328 -9.32 -19.83 -6.66
C PHE A 328 -7.91 -19.44 -6.19
N LYS A 329 -7.55 -19.80 -4.95
CA LYS A 329 -6.22 -19.54 -4.40
C LYS A 329 -5.11 -20.08 -5.30
N TYR A 330 -5.31 -21.28 -5.86
CA TYR A 330 -4.37 -21.89 -6.78
C TYR A 330 -4.23 -21.12 -8.09
N ILE A 331 -5.33 -20.74 -8.75
CA ILE A 331 -5.23 -20.03 -10.04
C ILE A 331 -4.65 -18.63 -9.90
N VAL A 332 -4.86 -17.95 -8.76
CA VAL A 332 -4.27 -16.63 -8.50
C VAL A 332 -2.90 -16.69 -7.81
N GLY A 333 -2.41 -17.87 -7.41
CA GLY A 333 -1.13 -18.02 -6.69
C GLY A 333 -1.11 -17.42 -5.30
N SER A 334 -2.24 -17.47 -4.59
CA SER A 334 -2.41 -16.90 -3.26
C SER A 334 -1.63 -17.71 -2.22
N TRP A 335 -0.51 -17.16 -1.75
CA TRP A 335 0.22 -17.66 -0.59
C TRP A 335 -0.25 -17.06 0.74
N ASP A 336 -1.00 -15.95 0.71
CA ASP A 336 -1.37 -15.15 1.89
C ASP A 336 -2.78 -15.42 2.46
N HIS A 337 -3.47 -16.45 1.95
CA HIS A 337 -4.82 -16.86 2.40
C HIS A 337 -4.83 -18.28 3.02
N VAL A 338 -3.85 -18.59 3.86
CA VAL A 338 -3.76 -19.88 4.57
C VAL A 338 -4.91 -20.00 5.60
N THR A 339 -5.61 -21.14 5.65
CA THR A 339 -6.90 -21.32 6.36
C THR A 339 -6.84 -21.01 7.87
N ASN A 340 -5.70 -21.20 8.52
CA ASN A 340 -5.54 -20.93 9.95
C ASN A 340 -4.86 -19.59 10.26
N MET A 341 -4.69 -18.73 9.26
CA MET A 341 -4.04 -17.42 9.34
C MET A 341 -5.04 -16.27 9.11
N HIS A 342 -4.57 -15.15 8.56
CA HIS A 342 -5.34 -13.91 8.34
C HIS A 342 -6.09 -13.91 7.00
N ASN A 343 -6.57 -12.74 6.56
CA ASN A 343 -7.18 -12.50 5.24
C ASN A 343 -8.48 -13.27 4.97
N GLN A 344 -9.17 -13.68 6.04
CA GLN A 344 -10.46 -14.34 5.92
C GLN A 344 -11.40 -14.07 7.10
N TYR A 345 -12.69 -14.30 6.82
CA TYR A 345 -13.76 -14.37 7.80
C TYR A 345 -14.43 -15.73 7.74
N VAL A 346 -15.07 -16.11 8.85
CA VAL A 346 -15.99 -17.24 8.93
C VAL A 346 -17.35 -16.73 9.37
N PHE A 347 -18.41 -17.20 8.74
CA PHE A 347 -19.79 -16.78 8.99
C PHE A 347 -20.73 -17.97 9.09
N TYR A 348 -21.65 -17.95 10.07
CA TYR A 348 -22.74 -18.92 10.15
C TYR A 348 -24.05 -18.33 9.60
N ASN A 349 -24.56 -18.90 8.51
CA ASN A 349 -25.77 -18.40 7.85
C ASN A 349 -27.10 -18.94 8.44
N GLY A 350 -27.06 -19.55 9.62
CA GLY A 350 -28.20 -20.24 10.23
C GLY A 350 -28.34 -21.72 9.84
N LYS A 351 -27.61 -22.17 8.81
CA LYS A 351 -27.58 -23.58 8.36
C LYS A 351 -26.17 -24.16 8.31
N LYS A 352 -25.23 -23.44 7.70
CA LYS A 352 -23.84 -23.85 7.52
C LYS A 352 -22.88 -22.70 7.82
N TRP A 353 -21.68 -23.08 8.25
CA TRP A 353 -20.51 -22.23 8.35
C TRP A 353 -19.87 -22.05 6.97
N MET A 354 -19.47 -20.82 6.64
CA MET A 354 -18.93 -20.41 5.34
C MET A 354 -17.67 -19.58 5.55
N ASN A 355 -16.65 -19.71 4.69
CA ASN A 355 -15.46 -18.88 4.73
C ASN A 355 -15.47 -17.83 3.60
N PHE A 356 -14.98 -16.63 3.90
CA PHE A 356 -14.88 -15.49 2.97
C PHE A 356 -13.46 -14.95 2.94
N LEU A 357 -12.89 -14.75 1.75
CA LEU A 357 -11.52 -14.24 1.59
C LEU A 357 -11.50 -12.74 1.27
N TYR A 358 -10.40 -12.07 1.62
CA TYR A 358 -10.11 -10.69 1.26
C TYR A 358 -8.62 -10.37 1.37
N ASP A 359 -8.18 -9.30 0.70
CA ASP A 359 -6.79 -8.77 0.73
C ASP A 359 -5.94 -9.49 -0.32
N PHE A 360 -6.21 -9.17 -1.60
CA PHE A 360 -5.65 -9.85 -2.77
C PHE A 360 -4.47 -9.08 -3.40
N ASP A 361 -3.84 -8.17 -2.66
CA ASP A 361 -2.70 -7.37 -3.12
C ASP A 361 -1.44 -8.22 -3.33
N SER A 362 -1.29 -9.31 -2.57
CA SER A 362 -0.18 -10.28 -2.67
C SER A 362 -0.48 -11.46 -3.62
N ASP A 363 -1.57 -11.40 -4.38
CA ASP A 363 -1.92 -12.43 -5.37
C ASP A 363 -1.30 -12.13 -6.74
N PHE A 364 -1.57 -12.99 -7.71
CA PHE A 364 -1.10 -12.89 -9.10
C PHE A 364 0.44 -12.79 -9.20
N GLY A 365 1.12 -13.63 -8.43
CA GLY A 365 2.58 -13.74 -8.42
C GLY A 365 3.29 -12.56 -7.77
N ALA A 366 2.69 -11.91 -6.77
CA ALA A 366 3.35 -10.89 -5.97
C ALA A 366 4.02 -11.49 -4.73
N TYR A 367 5.28 -11.09 -4.51
CA TYR A 367 6.13 -11.40 -3.36
C TYR A 367 6.55 -12.87 -3.25
N LYS A 368 7.55 -13.12 -2.37
CA LYS A 368 8.22 -14.43 -2.21
C LYS A 368 8.91 -14.87 -3.50
N THR A 369 8.81 -16.16 -3.83
CA THR A 369 9.39 -16.78 -5.03
C THR A 369 8.30 -17.49 -5.82
N PRO A 370 7.40 -16.74 -6.47
CA PRO A 370 6.21 -17.28 -7.12
C PRO A 370 6.57 -18.05 -8.40
N ASN A 371 5.81 -19.11 -8.70
CA ASN A 371 6.03 -19.96 -9.87
C ASN A 371 4.72 -20.25 -10.59
N SER A 372 4.53 -19.62 -11.76
CA SER A 372 3.34 -19.76 -12.61
C SER A 372 3.12 -21.18 -13.16
N ALA A 373 4.16 -22.03 -13.17
CA ALA A 373 4.15 -23.37 -13.74
C ALA A 373 4.19 -24.48 -12.67
N GLN A 374 3.38 -24.34 -11.62
CA GLN A 374 3.33 -25.27 -10.49
C GLN A 374 1.95 -25.92 -10.34
N SER A 375 1.92 -27.21 -9.96
CA SER A 375 0.66 -27.93 -9.74
C SER A 375 0.02 -27.57 -8.39
N PHE A 376 -1.30 -27.75 -8.26
CA PHE A 376 -2.03 -27.47 -7.02
C PHE A 376 -1.37 -28.06 -5.78
N THR A 377 -0.98 -29.35 -5.83
CA THR A 377 -0.36 -30.02 -4.67
C THR A 377 1.02 -29.50 -4.33
N SER A 378 1.75 -28.96 -5.32
CA SER A 378 3.12 -28.49 -5.12
C SER A 378 3.14 -27.05 -4.63
N GLU A 379 2.17 -26.24 -5.01
CA GLU A 379 2.04 -24.83 -4.62
C GLU A 379 1.32 -24.65 -3.27
N SER A 380 0.37 -25.53 -2.96
CA SER A 380 -0.44 -25.40 -1.74
C SER A 380 0.39 -25.54 -0.46
N LEU A 381 0.28 -24.53 0.41
CA LEU A 381 0.89 -24.50 1.74
C LEU A 381 0.15 -25.36 2.79
N GLU A 382 -0.95 -26.01 2.38
CA GLU A 382 -1.93 -26.61 3.30
C GLU A 382 -2.17 -28.09 3.05
N MET A 383 -1.41 -28.72 2.15
CA MET A 383 -1.56 -30.15 1.84
C MET A 383 -1.43 -31.06 3.08
N SER A 384 -0.71 -30.62 4.10
CA SER A 384 -0.56 -31.34 5.36
C SER A 384 -1.72 -31.13 6.35
N TYR A 385 -2.60 -30.15 6.10
CA TYR A 385 -3.63 -29.72 7.06
C TYR A 385 -4.77 -30.75 7.16
N PRO A 386 -5.39 -30.91 8.34
CA PRO A 386 -6.42 -31.92 8.56
C PRO A 386 -7.60 -31.80 7.59
N LEU A 387 -8.07 -30.58 7.32
CA LEU A 387 -9.21 -30.35 6.43
C LEU A 387 -8.90 -30.77 4.97
N TYR A 388 -7.68 -30.52 4.49
CA TYR A 388 -7.24 -30.99 3.16
C TYR A 388 -7.19 -32.51 3.08
N LYS A 389 -6.73 -33.17 4.15
CA LYS A 389 -6.69 -34.64 4.24
C LYS A 389 -8.07 -35.27 4.26
N VAL A 390 -9.00 -34.74 5.07
CA VAL A 390 -10.39 -35.23 5.15
C VAL A 390 -11.13 -35.06 3.82
N LEU A 391 -10.89 -33.97 3.11
CA LEU A 391 -11.46 -33.70 1.80
C LEU A 391 -10.74 -34.45 0.66
N GLY A 392 -9.55 -35.00 0.90
CA GLY A 392 -8.75 -35.68 -0.13
C GLY A 392 -8.30 -34.74 -1.26
N LEU A 393 -8.03 -33.46 -0.96
CA LEU A 393 -7.64 -32.49 -1.97
C LEU A 393 -6.32 -32.89 -2.63
N SER A 394 -6.29 -32.88 -3.96
CA SER A 394 -5.14 -33.30 -4.76
C SER A 394 -5.32 -32.84 -6.21
N ASN A 395 -4.30 -33.02 -7.04
CA ASN A 395 -4.35 -32.72 -8.48
C ASN A 395 -5.43 -33.51 -9.24
N THR A 396 -5.98 -34.58 -8.66
CA THR A 396 -7.01 -35.43 -9.27
C THR A 396 -8.36 -35.36 -8.57
N HIS A 397 -8.51 -34.51 -7.54
CA HIS A 397 -9.77 -34.34 -6.82
C HIS A 397 -10.85 -33.76 -7.74
N GLN A 398 -11.92 -34.52 -8.00
CA GLN A 398 -12.90 -34.23 -9.06
C GLN A 398 -13.53 -32.84 -8.94
N THR A 399 -14.10 -32.49 -7.79
CA THR A 399 -14.75 -31.18 -7.59
C THR A 399 -13.75 -30.02 -7.67
N LEU A 400 -12.51 -30.24 -7.24
CA LEU A 400 -11.47 -29.21 -7.28
C LEU A 400 -11.08 -28.93 -8.73
N VAL A 401 -10.78 -29.99 -9.49
CA VAL A 401 -10.45 -29.89 -10.91
C VAL A 401 -11.61 -29.31 -11.72
N ALA A 402 -12.85 -29.70 -11.42
CA ALA A 402 -14.04 -29.11 -12.05
C ALA A 402 -14.16 -27.60 -11.77
N ASN A 403 -13.89 -27.17 -10.53
CA ASN A 403 -13.86 -25.76 -10.17
C ASN A 403 -12.74 -25.02 -10.92
N ILE A 404 -11.52 -25.56 -10.98
CA ILE A 404 -10.40 -24.97 -11.74
C ILE A 404 -10.81 -24.80 -13.21
N LYS A 405 -11.35 -25.85 -13.84
CA LYS A 405 -11.82 -25.81 -15.24
C LYS A 405 -12.87 -24.72 -15.44
N SER A 406 -13.90 -24.70 -14.60
CA SER A 406 -14.97 -23.70 -14.65
C SER A 406 -14.42 -22.27 -14.50
N MET A 407 -13.49 -22.04 -13.57
CA MET A 407 -12.91 -20.71 -13.37
C MET A 407 -12.07 -20.26 -14.55
N VAL A 408 -11.29 -21.14 -15.16
CA VAL A 408 -10.52 -20.83 -16.37
C VAL A 408 -11.44 -20.40 -17.51
N PHE A 409 -12.51 -21.15 -17.78
CA PHE A 409 -13.47 -20.78 -18.83
C PHE A 409 -14.22 -19.49 -18.52
N ASN A 410 -14.71 -19.33 -17.29
CA ASN A 410 -15.67 -18.28 -16.96
C ASN A 410 -15.02 -16.96 -16.51
N GLY A 411 -13.76 -16.97 -16.06
CA GLY A 411 -13.11 -15.78 -15.53
C GLY A 411 -11.60 -15.70 -15.76
N PHE A 412 -10.82 -16.67 -15.24
CA PHE A 412 -9.35 -16.65 -15.27
C PHE A 412 -8.79 -17.10 -16.62
N ASN A 413 -8.93 -16.25 -17.63
CA ASN A 413 -8.31 -16.43 -18.93
C ASN A 413 -7.92 -15.08 -19.53
N PRO A 414 -6.91 -15.06 -20.43
CA PRO A 414 -6.40 -13.81 -20.98
C PRO A 414 -7.42 -13.07 -21.85
N VAL A 415 -8.33 -13.77 -22.54
CA VAL A 415 -9.38 -13.15 -23.36
C VAL A 415 -10.33 -12.28 -22.52
N LYS A 416 -10.53 -12.61 -21.23
CA LYS A 416 -11.33 -11.81 -20.29
C LYS A 416 -10.50 -10.81 -19.49
N LEU A 417 -9.38 -11.27 -18.92
CA LEU A 417 -8.63 -10.46 -17.94
C LEU A 417 -7.71 -9.43 -18.58
N ILE A 418 -7.13 -9.71 -19.76
CA ILE A 418 -6.23 -8.74 -20.41
C ILE A 418 -7.00 -7.49 -20.84
N PRO A 419 -8.15 -7.57 -21.56
CA PRO A 419 -8.93 -6.38 -21.90
C PRO A 419 -9.40 -5.60 -20.67
N ARG A 420 -9.72 -6.31 -19.58
CA ARG A 420 -10.11 -5.67 -18.31
C ARG A 420 -8.96 -4.88 -17.68
N ILE A 421 -7.76 -5.45 -17.67
CA ILE A 421 -6.56 -4.76 -17.18
C ILE A 421 -6.26 -3.55 -18.07
N ASP A 422 -6.40 -3.68 -19.39
CA ASP A 422 -6.16 -2.58 -20.33
C ASP A 422 -7.11 -1.41 -20.14
N GLU A 423 -8.39 -1.71 -19.96
CA GLU A 423 -9.39 -0.69 -19.69
C GLU A 423 -9.11 0.05 -18.36
N LEU A 424 -8.71 -0.68 -17.32
CA LEU A 424 -8.32 -0.09 -16.05
C LEU A 424 -7.03 0.73 -16.17
N MET A 425 -6.01 0.23 -16.87
CA MET A 425 -4.78 0.97 -17.11
C MET A 425 -5.05 2.29 -17.83
N GLU A 426 -5.83 2.24 -18.92
CA GLU A 426 -6.19 3.44 -19.69
C GLU A 426 -6.96 4.46 -18.84
N TYR A 427 -7.94 3.99 -18.07
CA TYR A 427 -8.75 4.84 -17.22
C TYR A 427 -7.99 5.43 -16.03
N LEU A 428 -7.16 4.62 -15.37
CA LEU A 428 -6.47 5.01 -14.14
C LEU A 428 -5.20 5.81 -14.41
N TYR A 429 -4.67 5.77 -15.63
CA TYR A 429 -3.41 6.40 -16.01
C TYR A 429 -3.20 7.81 -15.46
N PRO A 430 -4.11 8.79 -15.70
CA PRO A 430 -3.86 10.16 -15.25
C PRO A 430 -3.89 10.28 -13.72
N TYR A 431 -4.74 9.52 -13.04
CA TYR A 431 -4.84 9.54 -11.58
C TYR A 431 -3.63 8.87 -10.92
N ILE A 432 -3.10 7.79 -11.49
CA ILE A 432 -1.88 7.15 -11.00
C ILE A 432 -0.65 8.01 -11.28
N LEU A 433 -0.61 8.74 -12.40
CA LEU A 433 0.46 9.71 -12.61
C LEU A 433 0.43 10.72 -11.46
N GLU A 434 -0.70 11.38 -11.25
CA GLU A 434 -0.83 12.40 -10.21
C GLU A 434 -0.45 11.85 -8.84
N ASP A 435 -0.92 10.66 -8.50
CA ASP A 435 -0.61 9.97 -7.24
C ASP A 435 0.88 9.67 -7.04
N ARG A 436 1.60 9.32 -8.12
CA ARG A 436 3.01 8.93 -8.10
C ARG A 436 3.97 10.06 -8.45
N THR A 437 3.44 11.25 -8.73
CA THR A 437 4.22 12.45 -9.05
C THR A 437 4.23 13.38 -7.84
N PRO A 438 5.39 13.92 -7.44
CA PRO A 438 5.44 14.89 -6.34
C PRO A 438 4.60 16.14 -6.61
N GLU A 439 4.05 16.74 -5.55
CA GLU A 439 3.35 18.02 -5.62
C GLU A 439 4.38 19.17 -5.72
N ASN A 440 4.32 19.95 -6.82
CA ASN A 440 5.19 21.12 -7.06
C ASN A 440 6.70 20.80 -7.05
N GLU A 441 7.59 21.80 -6.93
CA GLU A 441 9.05 21.61 -6.77
C GLU A 441 9.45 20.92 -5.44
N THR A 442 8.50 20.26 -4.75
CA THR A 442 8.78 19.46 -3.56
C THR A 442 9.04 17.99 -3.93
N THR A 443 9.58 17.22 -2.99
CA THR A 443 9.74 15.77 -3.14
C THR A 443 8.55 14.98 -2.60
N GLN A 444 7.51 15.65 -2.08
CA GLN A 444 6.41 15.00 -1.37
C GLN A 444 5.28 14.64 -2.33
N ARG A 445 4.83 13.38 -2.28
CA ARG A 445 3.72 12.85 -3.07
C ARG A 445 2.39 12.95 -2.29
N PRO A 446 1.24 12.98 -2.97
CA PRO A 446 -0.07 13.02 -2.30
C PRO A 446 -0.21 11.94 -1.22
N GLY A 447 -0.67 12.35 -0.03
CA GLY A 447 -0.93 11.45 1.10
C GLY A 447 0.29 10.74 1.72
N HIS A 448 1.53 11.07 1.29
CA HIS A 448 2.75 10.51 1.88
C HIS A 448 3.17 11.29 3.11
N LEU A 449 3.12 10.62 4.26
CA LEU A 449 3.56 11.14 5.55
C LEU A 449 4.95 10.60 5.86
N VAL A 450 5.83 11.44 6.40
CA VAL A 450 7.22 11.05 6.68
C VAL A 450 7.25 9.85 7.66
N ARG A 451 8.06 8.84 7.35
CA ARG A 451 8.28 7.64 8.17
C ARG A 451 9.77 7.40 8.39
N PRO A 452 10.14 6.84 9.55
CA PRO A 452 11.54 6.53 9.84
C PRO A 452 12.03 5.30 9.07
N ASP A 453 11.14 4.34 8.80
CA ASP A 453 11.47 3.12 8.07
C ASP A 453 11.46 3.38 6.56
N PHE A 454 12.62 3.27 5.92
CA PHE A 454 12.68 3.29 4.46
C PHE A 454 12.05 2.02 3.87
N LYS A 455 11.00 2.21 3.07
CA LYS A 455 10.36 1.15 2.28
C LYS A 455 10.47 1.48 0.80
N ILE A 456 11.08 0.60 0.03
CA ILE A 456 11.27 0.84 -1.40
C ILE A 456 9.95 0.89 -2.16
N GLU A 457 8.93 0.20 -1.65
CA GLU A 457 7.59 0.20 -2.22
C GLU A 457 6.92 1.59 -2.14
N ASN A 458 7.33 2.48 -1.22
CA ASN A 458 6.89 3.88 -1.23
C ASN A 458 7.30 4.60 -2.53
N GLY A 459 8.36 4.11 -3.18
CA GLY A 459 9.00 4.76 -4.32
C GLY A 459 8.42 4.43 -5.69
N PHE A 460 7.47 3.49 -5.79
CA PHE A 460 6.94 3.05 -7.10
C PHE A 460 6.44 4.24 -7.93
N THR A 461 6.83 4.26 -9.20
CA THR A 461 6.61 5.35 -10.16
C THR A 461 5.51 4.98 -11.15
N ILE A 462 5.08 5.93 -11.99
CA ILE A 462 4.16 5.62 -13.10
C ILE A 462 4.75 4.59 -14.07
N ASP A 463 6.07 4.60 -14.29
CA ASP A 463 6.74 3.62 -15.14
C ASP A 463 6.64 2.22 -14.52
N ASP A 464 6.72 2.12 -13.19
CA ASP A 464 6.52 0.84 -12.50
C ASP A 464 5.09 0.30 -12.63
N HIS A 465 4.09 1.20 -12.61
CA HIS A 465 2.70 0.83 -12.89
C HIS A 465 2.57 0.23 -14.29
N LEU A 466 3.04 0.95 -15.31
CA LEU A 466 2.95 0.51 -16.70
C LEU A 466 3.70 -0.81 -16.93
N LYS A 467 4.93 -0.91 -16.40
CA LYS A 467 5.77 -2.09 -16.59
C LYS A 467 5.22 -3.32 -15.88
N ASN A 468 4.81 -3.17 -14.62
CA ASN A 468 4.36 -4.30 -13.80
C ASN A 468 2.91 -4.71 -14.09
N ALA A 469 2.03 -3.79 -14.49
CA ALA A 469 0.71 -4.19 -14.99
C ALA A 469 0.82 -5.09 -16.24
N GLU A 470 1.86 -4.88 -17.06
CA GLU A 470 2.19 -5.68 -18.25
C GLU A 470 3.00 -6.95 -17.89
N PHE A 471 4.28 -7.00 -18.30
CA PHE A 471 5.10 -8.22 -18.30
C PHE A 471 6.36 -8.16 -17.45
N HIS A 472 6.65 -7.01 -16.82
CA HIS A 472 7.91 -6.85 -16.10
C HIS A 472 7.85 -7.45 -14.71
N ASN A 473 8.81 -8.34 -14.44
CA ASN A 473 9.00 -8.94 -13.12
C ASN A 473 9.97 -8.09 -12.32
N TYR A 474 9.57 -7.75 -11.10
CA TYR A 474 10.32 -6.94 -10.18
C TYR A 474 11.00 -7.85 -9.16
N PHE A 475 12.30 -7.68 -8.98
CA PHE A 475 13.10 -8.42 -8.00
C PHE A 475 13.60 -7.43 -6.96
N ILE A 476 12.93 -7.39 -5.82
CA ILE A 476 13.23 -6.48 -4.73
C ILE A 476 14.22 -7.17 -3.80
N LYS A 477 15.49 -6.76 -3.88
CA LYS A 477 16.54 -7.18 -2.94
C LYS A 477 16.42 -6.36 -1.66
N LYS A 478 16.00 -7.00 -0.58
CA LYS A 478 15.85 -6.38 0.74
C LYS A 478 17.06 -6.70 1.59
N TYR A 479 18.00 -5.76 1.66
CA TYR A 479 19.24 -5.91 2.39
C TYR A 479 18.98 -5.83 3.90
N GLU A 480 19.44 -6.86 4.61
CA GLU A 480 19.43 -6.95 6.07
C GLU A 480 20.71 -6.36 6.67
N ASN A 481 21.77 -6.27 5.86
CA ASN A 481 23.02 -5.57 6.16
C ASN A 481 23.71 -5.19 4.84
N THR A 482 24.97 -4.74 4.88
CA THR A 482 25.73 -4.36 3.67
C THR A 482 25.93 -5.44 2.59
N LYS A 483 25.65 -6.72 2.89
CA LYS A 483 25.93 -7.87 2.00
C LYS A 483 24.75 -8.81 1.85
N ASP A 484 24.06 -9.12 2.93
CA ASP A 484 23.01 -10.15 2.96
C ASP A 484 21.65 -9.54 2.64
N TYR A 485 20.89 -10.23 1.79
CA TYR A 485 19.56 -9.79 1.36
C TYR A 485 18.64 -10.96 1.08
N THR A 486 17.34 -10.70 1.25
CA THR A 486 16.27 -11.56 0.72
C THR A 486 15.74 -11.00 -0.59
N ILE A 487 15.12 -11.83 -1.42
CA ILE A 487 14.50 -11.41 -2.67
C ILE A 487 13.00 -11.66 -2.57
N ASP A 488 12.23 -10.61 -2.82
CA ASP A 488 10.83 -10.72 -3.20
C ASP A 488 10.70 -10.53 -4.71
N GLU A 489 10.02 -11.45 -5.39
CA GLU A 489 9.68 -11.30 -6.81
C GLU A 489 8.19 -10.91 -6.97
N ILE A 490 7.92 -9.88 -7.76
CA ILE A 490 6.57 -9.47 -8.16
C ILE A 490 6.44 -9.61 -9.67
N TYR A 491 5.64 -10.57 -10.13
CA TYR A 491 5.44 -10.82 -11.55
C TYR A 491 4.78 -9.64 -12.25
N GLY A 492 4.98 -9.52 -13.56
CA GLY A 492 4.06 -8.73 -14.38
C GLY A 492 2.65 -9.31 -14.28
N LEU A 493 1.62 -8.52 -14.00
CA LEU A 493 0.26 -8.98 -13.75
C LEU A 493 -0.30 -9.77 -14.95
N LYS A 494 -0.17 -9.23 -16.17
CA LYS A 494 -0.58 -9.96 -17.39
C LYS A 494 0.31 -11.17 -17.66
N ARG A 495 1.61 -11.08 -17.39
CA ARG A 495 2.51 -12.24 -17.51
C ARG A 495 2.06 -13.39 -16.63
N TRP A 496 1.76 -13.13 -15.35
CA TRP A 496 1.26 -14.16 -14.43
C TRP A 496 0.02 -14.86 -15.00
N ILE A 497 -0.98 -14.07 -15.42
CA ILE A 497 -2.24 -14.59 -15.95
C ILE A 497 -1.99 -15.51 -17.15
N ILE A 498 -1.19 -15.08 -18.12
CA ILE A 498 -0.93 -15.85 -19.34
C ILE A 498 -0.13 -17.13 -19.03
N GLU A 499 0.97 -17.02 -18.28
CA GLU A 499 1.81 -18.18 -17.95
C GLU A 499 1.04 -19.22 -17.12
N ARG A 500 0.28 -18.78 -16.10
CA ARG A 500 -0.54 -19.65 -15.26
C ARG A 500 -1.68 -20.29 -16.05
N PHE A 501 -2.35 -19.52 -16.93
CA PHE A 501 -3.38 -20.04 -17.83
C PHE A 501 -2.83 -21.16 -18.72
N ARG A 502 -1.71 -20.93 -19.42
CA ARG A 502 -1.05 -21.93 -20.27
C ARG A 502 -0.75 -23.21 -19.51
N TYR A 503 -0.14 -23.09 -18.32
CA TYR A 503 0.19 -24.23 -17.49
C TYR A 503 -1.04 -25.02 -17.08
N ILE A 504 -2.09 -24.35 -16.58
CA ILE A 504 -3.32 -25.00 -16.13
C ILE A 504 -4.04 -25.70 -17.29
N CYS A 505 -4.11 -25.08 -18.47
CA CYS A 505 -4.71 -25.68 -19.66
C CYS A 505 -4.06 -27.02 -20.01
N SER A 506 -2.72 -27.06 -20.03
CA SER A 506 -1.96 -28.29 -20.25
C SER A 506 -2.14 -29.30 -19.11
N LYS A 507 -1.91 -28.87 -17.87
CA LYS A 507 -1.92 -29.72 -16.67
C LYS A 507 -3.23 -30.47 -16.44
N TYR A 508 -4.37 -29.82 -16.71
CA TYR A 508 -5.70 -30.39 -16.46
C TYR A 508 -6.45 -30.75 -17.75
N SER A 509 -5.77 -30.72 -18.90
CA SER A 509 -6.31 -31.04 -20.21
C SER A 509 -7.62 -30.29 -20.48
N ILE A 510 -7.53 -28.96 -20.38
CA ILE A 510 -8.63 -28.03 -20.65
C ILE A 510 -8.54 -27.61 -22.12
N ASP A 511 -9.65 -27.67 -22.85
CA ASP A 511 -9.70 -27.09 -24.20
C ASP A 511 -9.70 -25.56 -24.10
N CYS A 512 -8.52 -24.98 -24.25
CA CYS A 512 -8.29 -23.54 -24.21
C CYS A 512 -8.20 -22.91 -25.60
N SER A 513 -8.70 -23.59 -26.64
CA SER A 513 -8.65 -23.11 -28.03
C SER A 513 -9.39 -21.78 -28.27
N PHE A 514 -10.34 -21.43 -27.40
CA PHE A 514 -11.00 -20.12 -27.40
C PHE A 514 -10.02 -18.95 -27.20
N ALA A 515 -8.85 -19.20 -26.61
CA ALA A 515 -7.78 -18.25 -26.37
C ALA A 515 -6.51 -18.61 -27.16
N LYS A 516 -6.65 -19.22 -28.35
CA LYS A 516 -5.54 -19.76 -29.16
C LYS A 516 -4.36 -18.79 -29.36
N GLU A 517 -4.63 -17.50 -29.47
CA GLU A 517 -3.60 -16.48 -29.65
C GLU A 517 -2.64 -16.42 -28.46
N TYR A 518 -3.14 -16.68 -27.24
CA TYR A 518 -2.39 -16.67 -26.00
C TYR A 518 -1.76 -18.02 -25.65
N LEU A 519 -2.00 -19.10 -26.39
CA LEU A 519 -1.35 -20.40 -26.13
C LEU A 519 0.11 -20.42 -26.61
N GLU A 520 0.89 -21.42 -26.17
CA GLU A 520 2.24 -21.64 -26.69
C GLU A 520 2.20 -21.86 -28.21
N GLY A 521 3.03 -21.13 -28.96
CA GLY A 521 3.01 -21.13 -30.44
C GLY A 521 1.91 -20.29 -31.09
N GLY A 522 1.07 -19.61 -30.29
CA GLY A 522 0.10 -18.63 -30.77
C GLY A 522 0.72 -17.32 -31.24
N SER A 523 -0.10 -16.40 -31.74
CA SER A 523 0.34 -15.07 -32.21
C SER A 523 0.79 -14.14 -31.08
N TYR A 524 0.36 -14.37 -29.84
CA TYR A 524 0.74 -13.57 -28.69
C TYR A 524 2.02 -14.11 -28.04
N VAL A 525 3.14 -13.43 -28.33
CA VAL A 525 4.46 -13.81 -27.84
C VAL A 525 4.78 -13.03 -26.57
N LEU A 526 5.06 -13.75 -25.48
CA LEU A 526 5.57 -13.14 -24.26
C LEU A 526 7.05 -12.78 -24.43
N PRO A 527 7.49 -11.60 -23.99
CA PRO A 527 8.92 -11.28 -23.95
C PRO A 527 9.66 -12.23 -23.00
N SER A 528 10.98 -12.37 -23.15
CA SER A 528 11.77 -13.21 -22.25
C SER A 528 11.79 -12.60 -20.84
N LYS A 529 11.82 -13.45 -19.79
CA LYS A 529 11.88 -12.96 -18.40
C LYS A 529 13.10 -12.07 -18.17
N ASP A 530 14.25 -12.43 -18.77
CA ASP A 530 15.48 -11.65 -18.68
C ASP A 530 15.34 -10.25 -19.30
N SER A 531 14.62 -10.11 -20.42
CA SER A 531 14.41 -8.82 -21.09
C SER A 531 13.45 -7.90 -20.35
N THR A 532 12.61 -8.44 -19.46
CA THR A 532 11.61 -7.68 -18.69
C THR A 532 11.89 -7.74 -17.19
N LYS A 533 13.14 -7.97 -16.81
CA LYS A 533 13.58 -8.00 -15.43
C LYS A 533 13.83 -6.58 -14.92
N VAL A 534 13.24 -6.22 -13.79
CA VAL A 534 13.51 -4.99 -13.05
C VAL A 534 14.11 -5.38 -11.71
N GLU A 535 15.32 -4.89 -11.41
CA GLU A 535 15.93 -5.06 -10.09
C GLU A 535 15.79 -3.78 -9.28
N MET A 536 15.44 -3.94 -8.01
CA MET A 536 15.32 -2.86 -7.04
C MET A 536 16.02 -3.27 -5.76
N GLU A 537 16.61 -2.31 -5.05
CA GLU A 537 17.38 -2.58 -3.83
C GLU A 537 16.93 -1.70 -2.69
N GLN A 538 16.42 -2.33 -1.63
CA GLN A 538 16.08 -1.66 -0.39
C GLN A 538 17.24 -1.81 0.60
N HIS A 539 17.79 -0.68 1.04
CA HIS A 539 18.76 -0.59 2.12
C HIS A 539 18.08 0.10 3.31
N LEU A 540 18.00 -0.59 4.46
CA LEU A 540 17.23 -0.11 5.62
C LEU A 540 17.89 1.06 6.37
N GLY A 541 19.12 1.42 6.02
CA GLY A 541 19.89 2.45 6.74
C GLY A 541 20.22 2.03 8.18
N GLY A 542 20.38 2.99 9.08
CA GLY A 542 20.83 2.70 10.45
C GLY A 542 22.28 2.19 10.50
N CYS A 543 22.62 1.49 11.57
CA CYS A 543 23.95 0.94 11.80
C CYS A 543 24.25 -0.16 10.79
N MET A 544 25.28 0.05 9.95
CA MET A 544 25.70 -0.94 8.93
C MET A 544 24.56 -1.44 8.03
N ASN A 545 23.59 -0.57 7.71
CA ASN A 545 22.39 -0.87 6.90
C ASN A 545 21.43 -1.91 7.49
N THR A 546 21.46 -2.10 8.81
CA THR A 546 20.59 -3.09 9.48
C THR A 546 19.16 -2.64 9.72
N GLY A 547 18.88 -1.34 9.57
CA GLY A 547 17.64 -0.73 10.03
C GLY A 547 17.58 -0.54 11.55
N TYR A 548 18.63 -0.88 12.30
CA TYR A 548 18.73 -0.67 13.75
C TYR A 548 19.82 0.36 14.08
N SER A 549 19.67 1.09 15.18
CA SER A 549 20.68 2.04 15.65
C SER A 549 21.96 1.32 16.09
N CYS A 550 23.10 2.00 16.04
CA CYS A 550 24.31 1.49 16.70
C CYS A 550 24.12 1.59 18.21
N CYS A 551 24.67 0.65 18.98
CA CYS A 551 24.67 0.80 20.43
C CYS A 551 25.52 2.00 20.82
N SER A 552 24.98 2.87 21.67
CA SER A 552 25.70 3.98 22.29
C SER A 552 26.92 3.52 23.09
N ASN A 553 26.86 2.33 23.70
CA ASN A 553 28.01 1.72 24.37
C ASN A 553 28.65 0.61 23.50
N PRO A 554 29.88 0.80 22.98
CA PRO A 554 30.58 -0.22 22.18
C PRO A 554 31.00 -1.45 23.00
N ASN A 555 30.92 -1.37 24.33
CA ASN A 555 31.16 -2.45 25.28
C ASN A 555 29.87 -2.93 25.96
N ALA A 556 28.70 -2.71 25.34
CA ALA A 556 27.43 -3.20 25.86
C ALA A 556 27.42 -4.73 25.98
N TYR A 557 26.56 -5.25 26.86
CA TYR A 557 26.37 -6.69 27.01
C TYR A 557 25.82 -7.28 25.71
N VAL A 558 26.47 -8.32 25.20
CA VAL A 558 26.04 -9.00 23.97
C VAL A 558 24.88 -9.93 24.33
N TYR A 559 23.69 -9.61 23.83
CA TYR A 559 22.50 -10.46 23.99
C TYR A 559 22.47 -11.59 22.96
N THR A 560 22.88 -11.29 21.72
CA THR A 560 23.00 -12.29 20.65
C THR A 560 24.06 -11.88 19.64
N THR A 561 24.49 -12.82 18.82
CA THR A 561 25.44 -12.61 17.72
C THR A 561 24.91 -13.33 16.49
N ASP A 562 24.93 -12.65 15.35
CA ASP A 562 24.62 -13.23 14.04
C ASP A 562 25.73 -12.90 13.03
N ILE A 563 25.46 -13.13 11.75
CA ILE A 563 26.40 -12.83 10.66
C ILE A 563 26.72 -11.34 10.51
N THR A 564 25.82 -10.47 10.99
CA THR A 564 25.97 -9.02 10.93
C THR A 564 26.89 -8.53 12.04
N GLY A 565 26.77 -9.10 13.24
CA GLY A 565 27.67 -8.81 14.36
C GLY A 565 27.08 -9.12 15.72
N ASN A 566 27.61 -8.45 16.74
CA ASN A 566 27.14 -8.56 18.11
C ASN A 566 26.02 -7.57 18.37
N TRP A 567 24.93 -8.04 18.97
CA TRP A 567 23.74 -7.24 19.24
C TRP A 567 23.55 -7.03 20.73
N SER A 568 23.15 -5.81 21.10
CA SER A 568 22.69 -5.48 22.43
C SER A 568 21.26 -4.96 22.41
N ILE A 569 20.75 -4.65 23.59
CA ILE A 569 19.46 -4.00 23.79
C ILE A 569 19.72 -2.73 24.59
N GLU A 570 19.32 -1.58 24.05
CA GLU A 570 19.34 -0.30 24.77
C GLU A 570 17.90 0.21 24.93
N GLY A 571 17.45 0.34 26.18
CA GLY A 571 16.03 0.50 26.46
C GLY A 571 15.29 -0.81 26.11
N ASN A 572 14.38 -0.75 25.13
CA ASN A 572 13.68 -1.94 24.61
C ASN A 572 13.97 -2.21 23.13
N TYR A 573 15.01 -1.57 22.57
CA TYR A 573 15.33 -1.69 21.14
C TYR A 573 16.67 -2.37 20.94
N TRP A 574 16.70 -3.25 19.94
CA TRP A 574 17.92 -3.84 19.44
C TRP A 574 18.84 -2.76 18.88
N CYS A 575 20.13 -2.91 19.19
CA CYS A 575 21.18 -2.10 18.60
C CYS A 575 22.37 -2.99 18.23
N LEU A 576 23.07 -2.61 17.16
CA LEU A 576 24.27 -3.32 16.73
C LEU A 576 25.49 -2.75 17.47
N ILE A 577 26.25 -3.61 18.13
CA ILE A 577 27.51 -3.24 18.79
C ILE A 577 28.60 -3.17 17.74
N VAL A 578 29.06 -1.96 17.44
CA VAL A 578 30.20 -1.73 16.58
C VAL A 578 31.41 -1.38 17.45
N LYS A 579 32.38 -2.29 17.54
CA LYS A 579 33.64 -2.05 18.24
C LYS A 579 34.56 -1.23 17.33
N ASP A 580 34.72 0.06 17.64
CA ASP A 580 35.66 1.01 17.05
C ASP A 580 36.01 0.79 15.56
N VAL A 581 35.13 1.25 14.67
CA VAL A 581 35.63 2.02 13.52
C VAL A 581 35.76 3.44 14.04
N LYS A 582 36.97 4.00 14.00
CA LYS A 582 37.23 5.42 14.33
C LYS A 582 36.06 6.28 13.89
N THR A 583 35.41 6.91 14.87
CA THR A 583 34.36 7.90 14.68
C THR A 583 34.89 8.98 13.74
N THR A 584 34.55 8.87 12.46
CA THR A 584 34.57 10.05 11.60
C THR A 584 33.22 10.67 11.83
N THR A 585 33.13 11.49 12.87
CA THR A 585 32.03 12.42 13.07
C THR A 585 31.97 13.25 11.80
N THR A 586 31.07 12.90 10.87
CA THR A 586 30.69 13.84 9.82
C THR A 586 29.78 14.85 10.52
N THR A 587 30.40 15.84 11.16
CA THR A 587 29.72 17.09 11.43
C THR A 587 29.36 17.64 10.07
N THR A 588 28.08 17.60 9.71
CA THR A 588 27.55 18.42 8.62
C THR A 588 27.64 19.86 9.08
N THR A 589 28.83 20.46 8.96
CA THR A 589 28.96 21.91 8.95
C THR A 589 28.42 22.35 7.61
N THR A 590 27.27 23.02 7.61
CA THR A 590 26.78 23.77 6.46
C THR A 590 27.87 24.75 6.05
N THR A 591 28.66 24.36 5.07
CA THR A 591 29.64 25.23 4.43
C THR A 591 28.89 25.88 3.29
N THR A 592 28.63 27.18 3.42
CA THR A 592 28.09 28.00 2.35
C THR A 592 29.08 27.95 1.18
N THR A 593 28.82 27.07 0.22
CA THR A 593 29.54 27.06 -1.05
C THR A 593 29.05 28.26 -1.84
N THR A 594 29.88 29.29 -1.96
CA THR A 594 29.67 30.35 -2.94
C THR A 594 29.85 29.75 -4.33
N THR A 595 28.76 29.33 -4.93
CA THR A 595 28.71 28.94 -6.34
C THR A 595 28.94 30.19 -7.17
N THR A 596 30.07 30.28 -7.88
CA THR A 596 30.25 31.27 -8.95
C THR A 596 29.28 30.91 -10.07
N THR A 597 28.12 31.57 -10.10
CA THR A 597 27.13 31.41 -11.15
C THR A 597 27.62 32.13 -12.40
N THR A 598 27.94 31.37 -13.45
CA THR A 598 28.03 31.91 -14.81
C THR A 598 26.59 32.13 -15.28
N THR A 599 26.11 33.37 -15.27
CA THR A 599 24.79 33.69 -15.82
C THR A 599 24.91 33.83 -17.34
N THR A 600 24.44 32.84 -18.08
CA THR A 600 24.18 32.94 -19.52
C THR A 600 22.77 33.50 -19.70
N THR A 601 22.64 34.77 -20.08
CA THR A 601 21.34 35.33 -20.45
C THR A 601 21.09 35.04 -21.94
N THR A 602 20.18 34.11 -22.23
CA THR A 602 19.67 33.85 -23.58
C THR A 602 18.42 34.69 -23.81
N THR A 603 18.50 35.75 -24.61
CA THR A 603 17.31 36.51 -25.02
C THR A 603 16.75 35.90 -26.31
N THR A 604 15.59 35.26 -26.22
CA THR A 604 14.84 34.77 -27.39
C THR A 604 13.73 35.77 -27.70
N THR A 605 13.72 36.35 -28.90
CA THR A 605 12.64 37.24 -29.35
C THR A 605 11.77 36.49 -30.34
N THR A 606 10.53 36.17 -29.95
CA THR A 606 9.55 35.50 -30.82
C THR A 606 8.54 36.53 -31.31
N LYS A 607 8.46 36.72 -32.63
CA LYS A 607 7.47 37.59 -33.29
C LYS A 607 6.18 36.80 -33.48
N ALA A 608 5.05 37.35 -33.05
CA ALA A 608 3.72 36.77 -33.28
C ALA A 608 3.40 36.75 -34.79
N ALA A 609 2.88 35.62 -35.27
CA ALA A 609 2.25 35.52 -36.57
C ALA A 609 0.88 34.82 -36.42
N GLU A 610 -0.05 35.31 -37.24
CA GLU A 610 -1.49 35.19 -37.16
C GLU A 610 -2.05 33.78 -37.38
N THR A 611 -3.25 33.60 -36.84
CA THR A 611 -4.13 32.44 -36.90
C THR A 611 -4.60 32.13 -38.32
N THR A 612 -4.51 30.86 -38.73
CA THR A 612 -5.48 30.26 -39.68
C THR A 612 -5.83 28.85 -39.24
N SER A 613 -7.14 28.61 -39.11
CA SER A 613 -7.80 27.38 -38.70
C SER A 613 -7.60 26.22 -39.67
N ALA A 614 -7.29 25.03 -39.16
CA ALA A 614 -7.52 23.77 -39.86
C ALA A 614 -7.87 22.65 -38.86
N ALA A 615 -9.09 22.12 -39.02
CA ALA A 615 -9.65 20.84 -38.56
C ALA A 615 -9.59 20.50 -37.05
N ASP A 616 -10.76 20.59 -36.44
CA ASP A 616 -11.06 20.44 -35.01
C ASP A 616 -11.83 19.14 -34.74
N ASP A 617 -11.30 17.97 -35.15
CA ASP A 617 -12.09 16.71 -35.06
C ASP A 617 -11.29 15.44 -34.71
N ASP A 618 -10.01 15.53 -34.31
CA ASP A 618 -9.19 14.33 -34.05
C ASP A 618 -8.45 14.36 -32.70
N CYS A 619 -9.19 14.73 -31.66
CA CYS A 619 -8.66 14.75 -30.30
C CYS A 619 -9.46 13.88 -29.34
N TRP A 620 -9.06 12.61 -29.32
CA TRP A 620 -9.66 11.54 -28.53
C TRP A 620 -9.52 11.70 -27.00
N SER A 621 -8.64 12.58 -26.51
CA SER A 621 -8.45 12.81 -25.06
C SER A 621 -9.52 13.71 -24.44
N LEU A 622 -10.17 14.57 -25.24
CA LEU A 622 -11.23 15.48 -24.74
C LEU A 622 -12.42 14.71 -24.20
N GLU A 623 -12.79 13.59 -24.84
CA GLU A 623 -13.83 12.67 -24.37
C GLU A 623 -13.53 12.09 -22.98
N ARG A 624 -12.27 12.15 -22.54
CA ARG A 624 -11.79 11.64 -21.25
C ARG A 624 -11.52 12.76 -20.24
N GLY A 625 -11.88 14.00 -20.57
CA GLY A 625 -11.69 15.17 -19.69
C GLY A 625 -10.29 15.80 -19.75
N TYR A 626 -9.44 15.41 -20.71
CA TYR A 626 -8.08 15.94 -20.85
C TYR A 626 -7.92 16.74 -22.15
N PRO A 627 -7.21 17.88 -22.14
CA PRO A 627 -6.96 18.67 -23.34
C PRO A 627 -6.16 17.88 -24.40
N CYS A 628 -6.13 18.39 -25.62
CA CYS A 628 -5.22 17.90 -26.65
C CYS A 628 -3.86 18.54 -26.47
N CYS A 629 -2.79 17.84 -26.84
CA CYS A 629 -1.48 18.46 -26.85
C CYS A 629 -1.42 19.54 -27.93
N VAL A 630 -0.92 20.71 -27.55
CA VAL A 630 -0.67 21.84 -28.46
C VAL A 630 0.61 21.59 -29.26
N SER A 631 1.63 21.02 -28.61
CA SER A 631 2.91 20.64 -29.19
C SER A 631 3.54 19.46 -28.42
N ALA A 632 3.21 18.24 -28.81
CA ALA A 632 3.78 17.05 -28.18
C ALA A 632 5.26 16.86 -28.57
N THR A 633 6.17 17.06 -27.63
CA THR A 633 7.62 16.88 -27.85
C THR A 633 8.14 15.53 -27.36
N LYS A 634 7.37 14.85 -26.50
CA LYS A 634 7.71 13.55 -25.91
C LYS A 634 6.46 12.72 -25.69
N VAL A 635 6.46 11.47 -26.17
CA VAL A 635 5.42 10.48 -25.84
C VAL A 635 5.76 9.87 -24.48
N TYR A 636 4.86 10.03 -23.51
CA TYR A 636 5.03 9.46 -22.18
C TYR A 636 4.32 8.10 -22.02
N TYR A 637 3.25 7.87 -22.79
CA TYR A 637 2.52 6.62 -22.79
C TYR A 637 1.81 6.41 -24.12
N THR A 638 1.79 5.16 -24.59
CA THR A 638 1.03 4.73 -25.74
C THR A 638 0.08 3.63 -25.29
N SER A 639 -1.23 3.86 -25.38
CA SER A 639 -2.23 2.84 -25.08
C SER A 639 -2.28 1.76 -26.16
N GLN A 640 -2.89 0.62 -25.87
CA GLN A 640 -2.94 -0.51 -26.81
C GLN A 640 -3.67 -0.23 -28.13
N ASN A 641 -4.62 0.73 -28.13
CA ASN A 641 -5.29 1.19 -29.34
C ASN A 641 -4.45 2.21 -30.14
N GLY A 642 -3.18 2.40 -29.79
CA GLY A 642 -2.24 3.26 -30.50
C GLY A 642 -2.31 4.74 -30.13
N LYS A 643 -3.16 5.13 -29.17
CA LYS A 643 -3.30 6.52 -28.73
C LYS A 643 -2.13 6.91 -27.83
N THR A 644 -1.60 8.11 -28.01
CA THR A 644 -0.34 8.54 -27.37
C THR A 644 -0.57 9.77 -26.48
N TRP A 645 0.01 9.78 -25.27
CA TRP A 645 -0.17 10.84 -24.29
C TRP A 645 1.13 11.66 -24.11
N SER A 646 1.00 12.97 -23.85
CA SER A 646 2.09 13.87 -23.45
C SER A 646 1.70 14.73 -22.24
N VAL A 647 2.66 15.49 -21.70
CA VAL A 647 2.44 16.44 -20.60
C VAL A 647 2.85 17.83 -21.05
N GLU A 648 1.96 18.80 -20.90
CA GLU A 648 2.17 20.21 -21.23
C GLU A 648 1.76 21.09 -20.05
N ASN A 649 2.64 21.99 -19.61
CA ASN A 649 2.40 22.88 -18.46
C ASN A 649 2.02 22.16 -17.15
N GLY A 650 2.44 20.91 -16.99
CA GLY A 650 2.08 20.09 -15.83
C GLY A 650 0.77 19.30 -15.98
N ASP A 651 0.02 19.54 -17.05
CA ASP A 651 -1.27 18.89 -17.32
C ASP A 651 -1.13 17.83 -18.43
N TRP A 652 -1.90 16.75 -18.30
CA TRP A 652 -1.96 15.71 -19.32
C TRP A 652 -2.68 16.19 -20.57
N CYS A 653 -2.17 15.76 -21.72
CA CYS A 653 -2.79 16.01 -22.99
C CYS A 653 -2.72 14.79 -23.92
N GLY A 654 -3.75 14.60 -24.76
CA GLY A 654 -3.74 13.59 -25.82
C GLY A 654 -2.99 14.08 -27.05
N ILE A 655 -2.00 13.32 -27.50
CA ILE A 655 -1.31 13.58 -28.76
C ILE A 655 -2.26 13.23 -29.89
N ARG A 656 -2.38 14.15 -30.85
CA ARG A 656 -3.25 14.04 -32.02
C ARG A 656 -2.64 13.05 -33.02
N ASP A 657 -3.48 12.28 -33.72
CA ASP A 657 -3.02 11.21 -34.62
C ASP A 657 -2.54 11.71 -35.99
N THR A 658 -2.37 13.03 -36.17
CA THR A 658 -1.87 13.60 -37.43
C THR A 658 -0.34 13.65 -37.48
N PRO A 659 0.30 13.28 -38.62
CA PRO A 659 1.75 13.20 -38.70
C PRO A 659 2.41 14.58 -38.52
N ALA A 660 3.24 14.71 -37.50
CA ALA A 660 3.99 15.93 -37.21
C ALA A 660 4.95 16.27 -38.36
N THR A 661 4.81 17.48 -38.93
CA THR A 661 5.82 18.03 -39.83
C THR A 661 7.02 18.46 -39.00
N THR A 662 8.15 17.77 -39.17
CA THR A 662 9.41 18.08 -38.50
C THR A 662 9.92 19.44 -38.95
N THR A 663 10.04 20.41 -38.04
CA THR A 663 10.72 21.68 -38.32
C THR A 663 12.05 21.69 -37.58
N THR A 664 13.14 21.66 -38.34
CA THR A 664 14.51 21.78 -37.81
C THR A 664 14.84 23.26 -37.59
N THR A 665 15.18 23.65 -36.37
CA THR A 665 15.63 25.02 -36.06
C THR A 665 17.15 25.03 -35.87
N THR A 666 17.85 25.90 -36.59
CA THR A 666 19.29 26.15 -36.44
C THR A 666 19.50 27.34 -35.50
N THR A 667 20.32 27.17 -34.46
CA THR A 667 20.64 28.21 -33.47
C THR A 667 22.04 28.77 -33.73
N THR A 668 22.21 30.10 -33.69
CA THR A 668 23.52 30.76 -33.66
C THR A 668 23.71 31.47 -32.31
N THR A 669 24.83 31.20 -31.64
CA THR A 669 25.15 31.71 -30.31
C THR A 669 26.30 32.71 -30.39
N THR A 670 26.25 33.81 -29.64
CA THR A 670 27.42 34.69 -29.42
C THR A 670 27.60 34.95 -27.93
N THR A 671 28.83 34.78 -27.44
CA THR A 671 29.20 34.81 -26.02
C THR A 671 30.19 35.94 -25.77
N THR A 672 30.02 36.71 -24.67
CA THR A 672 31.05 37.63 -24.18
C THR A 672 31.32 37.36 -22.69
N THR A 673 32.58 37.43 -22.27
CA THR A 673 33.06 37.02 -20.93
C THR A 673 33.92 38.12 -20.31
N THR A 674 33.77 38.35 -19.00
CA THR A 674 34.71 39.20 -18.21
C THR A 674 35.12 38.45 -16.94
N THR A 675 36.41 38.51 -16.57
CA THR A 675 37.03 37.74 -15.47
C THR A 675 37.83 38.65 -14.53
N THR A 676 37.83 38.37 -13.22
CA THR A 676 38.82 38.90 -12.27
C THR A 676 39.41 37.77 -11.44
N THR A 677 40.73 37.77 -11.22
CA THR A 677 41.56 36.66 -10.70
C THR A 677 42.13 36.91 -9.30
N GLN A 678 42.31 35.84 -8.51
CA GLN A 678 43.46 35.70 -7.59
C GLN A 678 43.85 34.22 -7.39
N ALA A 679 45.11 34.00 -6.99
CA ALA A 679 45.97 32.90 -7.41
C ALA A 679 46.01 31.61 -6.54
N GLU A 680 46.60 30.59 -7.16
CA GLU A 680 46.57 29.15 -6.92
C GLU A 680 47.68 28.62 -5.98
N ALA A 681 47.49 27.41 -5.42
CA ALA A 681 48.59 26.50 -5.09
C ALA A 681 48.17 25.02 -5.22
N THR A 682 49.05 24.23 -5.84
CA THR A 682 48.85 22.91 -6.46
C THR A 682 49.21 21.72 -5.56
N LYS A 683 48.62 20.53 -5.82
CA LYS A 683 49.33 19.23 -6.01
C LYS A 683 48.42 18.03 -6.37
N GLN A 684 49.04 17.11 -7.09
CA GLN A 684 48.54 15.98 -7.91
C GLN A 684 48.29 14.63 -7.15
N PRO A 685 47.72 13.61 -7.84
CA PRO A 685 47.04 12.44 -7.26
C PRO A 685 47.79 11.10 -7.41
N ALA A 686 47.29 10.06 -6.74
CA ALA A 686 47.46 8.63 -7.04
C ALA A 686 46.56 7.81 -6.07
N LYS A 687 46.04 6.60 -6.29
CA LYS A 687 45.84 5.65 -7.40
C LYS A 687 44.99 4.50 -6.78
N GLU A 688 44.03 3.95 -7.51
CA GLU A 688 43.33 2.67 -7.18
C GLU A 688 44.29 1.47 -7.19
N PRO A 689 43.86 0.34 -6.58
CA PRO A 689 43.66 -0.85 -7.40
C PRO A 689 42.43 -1.71 -7.06
N GLN A 690 41.98 -2.38 -8.13
CA GLN A 690 40.94 -3.40 -8.25
C GLN A 690 41.39 -4.79 -7.72
N GLN A 691 40.44 -5.65 -7.31
CA GLN A 691 40.02 -6.90 -7.99
C GLN A 691 39.54 -8.02 -7.04
N ASN A 692 38.40 -8.62 -7.46
CA ASN A 692 38.05 -10.04 -7.53
C ASN A 692 38.07 -10.93 -6.27
N HIS A 693 36.91 -11.52 -5.92
CA HIS A 693 36.76 -12.99 -5.94
C HIS A 693 35.28 -13.47 -5.87
N LYS A 694 35.07 -14.62 -6.51
CA LYS A 694 33.85 -15.40 -6.78
C LYS A 694 33.49 -16.39 -5.62
N PRO A 695 32.31 -17.05 -5.66
CA PRO A 695 31.47 -17.34 -4.49
C PRO A 695 31.55 -18.79 -3.96
N GLY A 696 31.13 -18.96 -2.70
CA GLY A 696 30.87 -20.26 -2.05
C GLY A 696 29.41 -20.41 -1.66
N LYS A 697 28.85 -21.59 -1.96
CA LYS A 697 27.52 -22.11 -1.64
C LYS A 697 27.25 -22.13 -0.12
N TRP A 698 25.97 -22.16 0.29
CA TRP A 698 25.31 -23.25 1.06
C TRP A 698 24.18 -22.76 2.00
N TRP A 699 23.00 -23.37 1.78
CA TRP A 699 21.79 -23.62 2.61
C TRP A 699 20.93 -22.46 3.11
#